data_AF-A0A1H8SWT5-F1
#
_entry.id   AF-A0A1H8SWT5-F1
#
_cell.length_a   1.000
_cell.length_b   1.000
_cell.length_c   1.000
_cell.angle_alpha   90.00
_cell.angle_beta   90.00
_cell.angle_gamma   90.00
#
_symmetry.space_group_name_H-M   'P 1'
#
loop_
_entity.id
_entity.type
_entity.pdbx_description
1 polymer ?
#
loop_
_entity_poly.entity_id
_entity_poly.type
_entity_poly.pdbx_seq_one_letter_code
_entity_poly.pdbx_strand_id
1 'polypeptide(L)'
;MFVPDKLLALNNVIGSLVIAAMDPEQPDVEAVLADLRTCLNDYDSWAESFWAGWALDIEQVFKVGNEVSLAAPKDLDQPVSATVVACPAGGPLTLVHMFQAARFVPIGDTPVMLEPVIAGEPGKETFGEPVHHVIGPSGILEIPKCWRGQRYRISFFPNVTADHTRALFASYQDVIGELEGWLKAEWANEFQPLWAAFSDSGFLERYDVLQQADWRGFTNALHQLWDDVKQVFELLADLQVNSEKLLEYLTQVELEQLLKASSDAIAKGLMVLSDEPLLFVHMAAFASWLRMLPPQYAAEVVGEMRASVLINFLLMRLTGGLGLGVRMSGKVLARLRSERAREWLLASSLRLGQLTPDRLNQHADVLKPLVVSQRGPLKPTPVGPLHITPEHSAPLSVSNPAAVAREKSQGSTRLSQFEPHDDVPAQSKNPNGDSADTAALTQTSGCPVSMVTGEELLTLDDGTLDGCLPFVFTRLYRTSAVELDVGLGRGWSHALAHRLLLEGEQVIWIDQENRRTPFPLPTDQRPAIHNSLARAAIYRGAEPDELIIAQPGEGAPFLHFRDGHLTALSDRYANRLTLQRNIHGDISRLDNGAGRSLRLRYEHRHLVAIDYQSFHPALTLDEAWRTEQTLVSYRYDGRFRLIEATNAAGESERYDYDDQHVILQRQLAGGASFFWEWQGAGRAARCVRHWASFAQMDSRYTWGEDGQVTVQHLDGSQEVYVHDERARLVRKVEPDGGQHLKAYDPQGRLIAEQDPLGA
;
A
#
# COMPACT_ATOMS: atom_id res chain seq x y z
N MET A 1 -34.40 1.21 -14.88
CA MET A 1 -34.10 2.63 -15.17
C MET A 1 -33.11 3.06 -14.09
N PHE A 2 -31.82 2.91 -14.37
CA PHE A 2 -30.76 3.19 -13.40
C PHE A 2 -30.64 4.70 -13.22
N VAL A 3 -30.60 5.17 -11.97
CA VAL A 3 -30.39 6.59 -11.64
C VAL A 3 -28.87 6.84 -11.69
N PRO A 4 -28.36 7.64 -12.64
CA PRO A 4 -26.92 7.81 -12.88
C PRO A 4 -26.18 8.54 -11.73
N ASP A 5 -26.92 9.24 -10.87
CA ASP A 5 -26.35 10.24 -9.95
C ASP A 5 -25.54 9.70 -8.76
N LYS A 6 -25.46 8.37 -8.57
CA LYS A 6 -24.75 7.76 -7.43
C LYS A 6 -23.38 7.14 -7.76
N LEU A 7 -22.98 7.12 -9.04
CA LEU A 7 -21.62 6.74 -9.45
C LEU A 7 -20.68 7.94 -9.62
N LEU A 8 -21.22 9.16 -9.54
CA LEU A 8 -20.48 10.43 -9.64
C LEU A 8 -19.62 10.78 -8.41
N ALA A 9 -19.51 9.89 -7.42
CA ALA A 9 -18.71 10.14 -6.21
C ALA A 9 -17.19 9.90 -6.38
N LEU A 10 -16.76 9.33 -7.50
CA LEU A 10 -15.35 9.21 -7.88
C LEU A 10 -15.07 10.22 -8.99
N ASN A 11 -14.99 11.49 -8.61
CA ASN A 11 -14.64 12.59 -9.50
C ASN A 11 -13.11 12.59 -9.74
N ASN A 12 -12.57 11.46 -10.25
CA ASN A 12 -11.19 11.35 -10.69
C ASN A 12 -11.15 10.64 -12.06
N VAL A 13 -10.15 10.98 -12.88
CA VAL A 13 -9.98 10.52 -14.28
C VAL A 13 -10.00 8.99 -14.43
N ILE A 14 -9.68 8.27 -13.34
CA ILE A 14 -9.64 6.80 -13.28
C ILE A 14 -11.00 6.21 -12.85
N GLY A 15 -11.75 6.85 -11.96
CA GLY A 15 -13.11 6.42 -11.57
C GLY A 15 -14.12 6.52 -12.72
N SER A 16 -13.92 7.48 -13.62
CA SER A 16 -14.72 7.63 -14.84
C SER A 16 -14.42 6.59 -15.92
N LEU A 17 -13.32 5.81 -15.82
CA LEU A 17 -13.08 4.61 -16.65
C LEU A 17 -14.23 3.61 -16.49
N VAL A 18 -14.77 3.48 -15.29
CA VAL A 18 -15.82 2.50 -14.95
C VAL A 18 -17.19 2.87 -15.54
N ILE A 19 -17.43 4.17 -15.75
CA ILE A 19 -18.75 4.68 -16.14
C ILE A 19 -18.89 4.76 -17.66
N ALA A 20 -17.82 5.12 -18.39
CA ALA A 20 -17.85 5.27 -19.85
C ALA A 20 -18.12 3.94 -20.60
N ALA A 21 -17.77 2.79 -20.00
CA ALA A 21 -18.01 1.48 -20.58
C ALA A 21 -19.49 1.05 -20.59
N MET A 22 -20.38 1.80 -19.93
CA MET A 22 -21.81 1.47 -19.81
C MET A 22 -22.73 2.29 -20.72
N ASP A 23 -22.18 3.23 -21.50
CA ASP A 23 -22.97 4.01 -22.47
C ASP A 23 -23.06 3.26 -23.81
N PRO A 24 -24.27 2.98 -24.34
CA PRO A 24 -24.44 2.37 -25.66
C PRO A 24 -24.09 3.31 -26.84
N GLU A 25 -23.83 4.60 -26.59
CA GLU A 25 -23.42 5.59 -27.61
C GLU A 25 -21.88 5.80 -27.63
N GLN A 26 -21.38 6.49 -28.66
CA GLN A 26 -19.94 6.80 -28.77
C GLN A 26 -19.48 7.62 -27.55
N PRO A 27 -18.28 7.36 -26.99
CA PRO A 27 -17.79 8.10 -25.84
C PRO A 27 -17.67 9.58 -26.15
N ASP A 28 -17.98 10.45 -25.19
CA ASP A 28 -17.72 11.89 -25.31
C ASP A 28 -16.19 12.13 -25.25
N VAL A 29 -15.57 12.13 -26.43
CA VAL A 29 -14.12 12.30 -26.59
C VAL A 29 -13.66 13.65 -26.04
N GLU A 30 -14.45 14.71 -26.19
CA GLU A 30 -14.04 16.01 -25.67
C GLU A 30 -14.08 16.02 -24.14
N ALA A 31 -15.00 15.29 -23.52
CA ALA A 31 -14.97 15.06 -22.06
C ALA A 31 -13.73 14.25 -21.64
N VAL A 32 -13.37 13.18 -22.36
CA VAL A 32 -12.16 12.38 -22.06
C VAL A 32 -10.88 13.22 -22.20
N LEU A 33 -10.81 14.10 -23.21
CA LEU A 33 -9.69 15.01 -23.41
C LEU A 33 -9.68 16.14 -22.37
N ALA A 34 -10.84 16.65 -21.96
CA ALA A 34 -10.96 17.62 -20.89
C ALA A 34 -10.46 17.06 -19.55
N ASP A 35 -10.83 15.82 -19.23
CA ASP A 35 -10.34 15.09 -18.06
C ASP A 35 -8.80 14.97 -18.06
N LEU A 36 -8.20 14.66 -19.23
CA LEU A 36 -6.73 14.62 -19.36
C LEU A 36 -6.10 16.00 -19.13
N ARG A 37 -6.68 17.08 -19.65
CA ARG A 37 -6.18 18.46 -19.45
C ARG A 37 -6.18 18.88 -17.98
N THR A 38 -7.13 18.38 -17.20
CA THR A 38 -7.27 18.70 -15.78
C THR A 38 -6.78 17.61 -14.84
N CYS A 39 -6.11 16.57 -15.34
CA CYS A 39 -5.73 15.40 -14.53
C CYS A 39 -4.90 15.74 -13.28
N LEU A 40 -4.04 16.76 -13.36
CA LEU A 40 -3.21 17.21 -12.23
C LEU A 40 -3.99 17.99 -11.16
N ASN A 41 -5.22 18.46 -11.43
CA ASN A 41 -6.04 19.13 -10.41
C ASN A 41 -6.52 18.17 -9.32
N ASP A 42 -6.69 16.90 -9.70
CA ASP A 42 -7.08 15.82 -8.79
C ASP A 42 -5.86 15.05 -8.28
N TYR A 43 -4.64 15.49 -8.60
CA TYR A 43 -3.41 14.78 -8.21
C TYR A 43 -3.25 14.74 -6.69
N ASP A 44 -3.41 15.87 -5.99
CA ASP A 44 -3.23 15.91 -4.53
C ASP A 44 -4.31 15.07 -3.82
N SER A 45 -5.57 15.14 -4.26
CA SER A 45 -6.65 14.31 -3.69
C SER A 45 -6.49 12.82 -4.02
N TRP A 46 -5.98 12.50 -5.21
CA TRP A 46 -5.63 11.14 -5.61
C TRP A 46 -4.42 10.60 -4.84
N ALA A 47 -3.36 11.40 -4.67
CA ALA A 47 -2.17 11.07 -3.90
C ALA A 47 -2.51 10.82 -2.43
N GLU A 48 -3.37 11.64 -1.83
CA GLU A 48 -3.83 11.51 -0.45
C GLU A 48 -4.80 10.34 -0.23
N SER A 49 -5.69 10.04 -1.19
CA SER A 49 -6.76 9.04 -1.00
C SER A 49 -6.38 7.62 -1.42
N PHE A 50 -5.45 7.47 -2.37
CA PHE A 50 -5.15 6.19 -3.01
C PHE A 50 -3.89 5.53 -2.43
N TRP A 51 -3.05 6.26 -1.68
CA TRP A 51 -1.76 5.81 -1.16
C TRP A 51 -1.50 6.22 0.30
N ALA A 52 -2.17 5.60 1.27
CA ALA A 52 -1.85 5.82 2.68
C ALA A 52 -0.55 5.12 3.15
N GLY A 53 0.56 5.23 2.42
CA GLY A 53 1.83 4.72 2.97
C GLY A 53 3.13 4.82 2.18
N TRP A 54 3.18 5.31 0.93
CA TRP A 54 4.43 5.24 0.15
C TRP A 54 4.49 6.06 -1.16
N ALA A 55 3.76 7.16 -1.30
CA ALA A 55 4.01 8.08 -2.42
C ALA A 55 5.38 8.77 -2.21
N LEU A 56 6.20 8.90 -3.25
CA LEU A 56 7.41 9.74 -3.23
C LEU A 56 6.96 11.20 -3.27
N ASP A 57 6.50 11.72 -2.13
CA ASP A 57 6.11 13.12 -1.98
C ASP A 57 7.11 14.02 -2.69
N ILE A 58 6.61 14.87 -3.58
CA ILE A 58 7.43 15.82 -4.34
C ILE A 58 8.33 16.57 -3.35
N GLU A 59 9.63 16.37 -3.46
CA GLU A 59 10.59 16.98 -2.55
C GLU A 59 11.02 18.36 -3.07
N GLN A 60 11.24 19.30 -2.16
CA GLN A 60 11.99 20.53 -2.41
C GLN A 60 13.48 20.26 -2.24
N VAL A 61 14.29 20.74 -3.19
CA VAL A 61 15.73 20.54 -3.25
C VAL A 61 16.45 21.87 -3.08
N PHE A 62 17.37 21.91 -2.12
CA PHE A 62 18.28 23.01 -1.87
C PHE A 62 19.68 22.64 -2.35
N LYS A 63 20.26 23.43 -3.27
CA LYS A 63 21.66 23.26 -3.68
C LYS A 63 22.50 24.43 -3.22
N VAL A 64 23.69 24.11 -2.71
CA VAL A 64 24.74 25.07 -2.35
C VAL A 64 25.97 24.77 -3.19
N GLY A 65 26.26 25.64 -4.16
CA GLY A 65 27.32 25.41 -5.14
C GLY A 65 27.14 24.09 -5.91
N ASN A 66 28.25 23.41 -6.20
CA ASN A 66 28.25 22.12 -6.92
C ASN A 66 28.42 20.90 -6.01
N GLU A 67 28.56 21.11 -4.70
CA GLU A 67 29.04 20.08 -3.76
C GLU A 67 27.98 19.59 -2.78
N VAL A 68 26.94 20.40 -2.49
CA VAL A 68 25.93 20.05 -1.46
C VAL A 68 24.53 20.19 -2.01
N SER A 69 23.75 19.12 -1.91
CA SER A 69 22.30 19.09 -2.16
C SER A 69 21.57 18.52 -0.95
N LEU A 70 20.50 19.18 -0.53
CA LEU A 70 19.55 18.68 0.46
C LEU A 70 18.20 18.51 -0.21
N ALA A 71 17.44 17.51 0.20
CA ALA A 71 16.05 17.34 -0.20
C ALA A 71 15.17 17.25 1.04
N ALA A 72 13.96 17.81 0.96
CA ALA A 72 12.98 17.82 2.03
C ALA A 72 11.56 17.72 1.46
N PRO A 73 10.55 17.26 2.22
CA PRO A 73 9.17 17.21 1.75
C PRO A 73 8.64 18.60 1.34
N LYS A 74 7.78 18.70 0.31
CA LYS A 74 7.17 19.98 -0.12
C LYS A 74 6.44 20.74 0.99
N ASP A 75 5.84 20.03 1.94
CA ASP A 75 5.03 20.61 3.02
C ASP A 75 5.86 20.97 4.27
N LEU A 76 7.20 20.86 4.18
CA LEU A 76 8.08 21.23 5.27
C LEU A 76 8.24 22.75 5.36
N ASP A 77 7.64 23.34 6.38
CA ASP A 77 7.76 24.77 6.73
C ASP A 77 8.82 25.05 7.83
N GLN A 78 9.57 24.02 8.23
CA GLN A 78 10.63 24.14 9.24
C GLN A 78 11.97 24.50 8.61
N PRO A 79 12.87 25.18 9.35
CA PRO A 79 14.18 25.54 8.82
C PRO A 79 15.02 24.30 8.45
N VAL A 80 15.51 24.27 7.22
CA VAL A 80 16.40 23.23 6.71
C VAL A 80 17.83 23.76 6.72
N SER A 81 18.71 23.16 7.51
CA SER A 81 20.11 23.59 7.59
C SER A 81 21.01 22.72 6.70
N ALA A 82 21.78 23.34 5.82
CA ALA A 82 22.92 22.71 5.19
C ALA A 82 24.09 22.62 6.16
N THR A 83 24.74 21.46 6.15
CA THR A 83 26.03 21.25 6.81
C THR A 83 27.05 22.26 6.28
N VAL A 84 27.91 22.74 7.18
CA VAL A 84 28.85 23.84 6.96
C VAL A 84 29.60 23.74 5.62
N VAL A 85 29.42 24.73 4.74
CA VAL A 85 30.04 24.80 3.41
C VAL A 85 31.16 25.83 3.39
N ALA A 86 32.26 25.51 2.72
CA ALA A 86 33.35 26.45 2.47
C ALA A 86 33.12 27.22 1.17
N CYS A 87 33.40 28.52 1.19
CA CYS A 87 33.27 29.34 -0.01
C CYS A 87 34.31 29.00 -1.09
N PRO A 88 33.91 28.84 -2.37
CA PRO A 88 34.81 28.43 -3.43
C PRO A 88 35.94 29.44 -3.66
N ALA A 89 37.11 28.94 -4.09
CA ALA A 89 38.31 29.76 -4.27
C ALA A 89 38.18 30.82 -5.40
N GLY A 90 37.23 30.65 -6.32
CA GLY A 90 36.92 31.63 -7.37
C GLY A 90 35.48 31.56 -7.87
N GLY A 91 34.67 32.57 -7.57
CA GLY A 91 33.28 32.72 -8.03
C GLY A 91 32.32 33.10 -6.89
N PRO A 92 31.11 33.62 -7.20
CA PRO A 92 30.06 33.80 -6.21
C PRO A 92 29.59 32.44 -5.66
N LEU A 93 29.07 32.41 -4.43
CA LEU A 93 28.40 31.23 -3.88
C LEU A 93 26.95 31.20 -4.40
N THR A 94 26.61 30.19 -5.17
CA THR A 94 25.26 30.04 -5.75
C THR A 94 24.40 29.16 -4.85
N LEU A 95 23.22 29.66 -4.48
CA LEU A 95 22.18 28.93 -3.76
C LEU A 95 21.00 28.70 -4.70
N VAL A 96 20.46 27.49 -4.74
CA VAL A 96 19.32 27.14 -5.59
C VAL A 96 18.25 26.45 -4.77
N HIS A 97 16.99 26.83 -4.96
CA HIS A 97 15.80 26.20 -4.38
C HIS A 97 14.80 25.87 -5.48
N MET A 98 14.41 24.60 -5.59
CA MET A 98 13.57 24.07 -6.67
C MET A 98 12.83 22.80 -6.25
N PHE A 99 11.81 22.38 -6.99
CA PHE A 99 11.24 21.03 -6.83
C PHE A 99 12.12 19.94 -7.44
N GLN A 100 12.09 18.74 -6.88
CA GLN A 100 12.66 17.54 -7.46
C GLN A 100 11.79 17.04 -8.61
N ALA A 101 12.01 17.60 -9.80
CA ALA A 101 11.32 17.21 -11.03
C ALA A 101 12.34 16.99 -12.16
N ALA A 102 11.93 16.30 -13.23
CA ALA A 102 12.74 16.12 -14.44
C ALA A 102 13.03 17.47 -15.12
N ARG A 103 12.26 18.51 -14.81
CA ARG A 103 12.42 19.89 -15.27
C ARG A 103 12.79 20.79 -14.09
N PHE A 104 13.57 21.84 -14.36
CA PHE A 104 13.86 22.86 -13.36
C PHE A 104 12.59 23.68 -13.07
N VAL A 105 12.04 23.52 -11.87
CA VAL A 105 10.91 24.32 -11.38
C VAL A 105 11.35 25.09 -10.13
N PRO A 106 11.61 26.39 -10.24
CA PRO A 106 12.16 27.16 -9.12
C PRO A 106 11.13 27.38 -8.01
N ILE A 107 11.61 27.37 -6.77
CA ILE A 107 10.85 27.82 -5.61
C ILE A 107 11.45 29.16 -5.15
N GLY A 108 10.65 30.21 -5.28
CA GLY A 108 11.06 31.58 -5.02
C GLY A 108 10.86 32.02 -3.57
N ASP A 109 11.20 33.29 -3.33
CA ASP A 109 10.94 34.04 -2.10
C ASP A 109 11.34 33.31 -0.80
N THR A 110 12.42 32.53 -0.87
CA THR A 110 12.89 31.70 0.24
C THR A 110 13.93 32.45 1.07
N PRO A 111 13.65 32.81 2.33
CA PRO A 111 14.65 33.40 3.21
C PRO A 111 15.77 32.41 3.49
N VAL A 112 17.00 32.93 3.50
CA VAL A 112 18.22 32.17 3.80
C VAL A 112 19.07 32.95 4.79
N MET A 113 19.60 32.25 5.78
CA MET A 113 20.52 32.77 6.78
C MET A 113 21.90 32.12 6.62
N LEU A 114 22.95 32.94 6.59
CA LEU A 114 24.35 32.53 6.52
C LEU A 114 25.06 32.93 7.80
N GLU A 115 25.65 31.95 8.49
CA GLU A 115 26.40 32.18 9.72
C GLU A 115 27.88 31.79 9.51
N PRO A 116 28.83 32.73 9.61
CA PRO A 116 30.25 32.42 9.45
C PRO A 116 30.74 31.61 10.64
N VAL A 117 31.47 30.53 10.39
CA VAL A 117 32.12 29.72 11.43
C VAL A 117 33.40 30.42 11.90
N ILE A 118 33.44 30.87 13.15
CA ILE A 118 34.55 31.65 13.71
C ILE A 118 35.63 30.73 14.30
N ALA A 119 35.25 29.73 15.10
CA ALA A 119 36.17 28.75 15.71
C ALA A 119 35.42 27.56 16.32
N GLY A 120 36.04 26.39 16.41
CA GLY A 120 35.50 25.23 17.14
C GLY A 120 35.83 23.89 16.50
N GLU A 121 35.76 22.82 17.29
CA GLU A 121 35.85 21.44 16.79
C GLU A 121 34.59 21.09 15.99
N PRO A 122 34.66 20.20 14.98
CA PRO A 122 33.49 19.75 14.22
C PRO A 122 32.38 19.26 15.16
N GLY A 123 31.18 19.86 15.07
CA GLY A 123 30.05 19.57 15.97
C GLY A 123 29.96 20.44 17.23
N LYS A 124 30.96 21.28 17.52
CA LYS A 124 30.98 22.33 18.57
C LYS A 124 31.50 23.65 18.02
N GLU A 125 31.03 24.02 16.84
CA GLU A 125 31.44 25.23 16.14
C GLU A 125 30.76 26.46 16.75
N THR A 126 31.51 27.56 16.88
CA THR A 126 30.99 28.88 17.25
C THR A 126 30.72 29.71 16.00
N PHE A 127 29.53 30.30 15.94
CA PHE A 127 29.02 31.03 14.79
C PHE A 127 29.07 32.54 15.03
N GLY A 128 29.41 33.31 13.99
CA GLY A 128 29.41 34.76 14.00
C GLY A 128 28.05 35.37 13.66
N GLU A 129 28.02 36.68 13.45
CA GLU A 129 26.78 37.39 13.16
C GLU A 129 26.08 36.87 11.88
N PRO A 130 24.77 36.58 11.92
CA PRO A 130 24.03 36.01 10.80
C PRO A 130 23.77 37.04 9.70
N VAL A 131 24.08 36.67 8.46
CA VAL A 131 23.79 37.44 7.26
C VAL A 131 22.54 36.87 6.58
N HIS A 132 21.54 37.72 6.35
CA HIS A 132 20.26 37.31 5.78
C HIS A 132 20.17 37.66 4.29
N HIS A 133 19.70 36.72 3.50
CA HIS A 133 19.40 36.89 2.08
C HIS A 133 18.04 36.26 1.75
N VAL A 134 17.52 36.55 0.56
CA VAL A 134 16.29 35.93 0.05
C VAL A 134 16.57 35.42 -1.36
N ILE A 135 16.25 34.16 -1.62
CA ILE A 135 16.26 33.59 -2.96
C ILE A 135 15.07 34.17 -3.71
N GLY A 136 15.34 34.88 -4.80
CA GLY A 136 14.28 35.53 -5.58
C GLY A 136 13.43 34.54 -6.39
N PRO A 137 12.48 35.05 -7.19
CA PRO A 137 11.52 34.24 -7.97
C PRO A 137 12.16 33.26 -8.96
N SER A 138 13.42 33.46 -9.33
CA SER A 138 14.19 32.55 -10.18
C SER A 138 14.59 31.24 -9.50
N GLY A 139 14.38 31.13 -8.18
CA GLY A 139 14.88 30.01 -7.37
C GLY A 139 16.41 29.98 -7.26
N ILE A 140 17.11 31.04 -7.71
CA ILE A 140 18.58 31.12 -7.73
C ILE A 140 19.02 32.42 -7.07
N LEU A 141 20.00 32.32 -6.17
CA LEU A 141 20.66 33.45 -5.53
C LEU A 141 22.17 33.31 -5.67
N GLU A 142 22.82 34.33 -6.23
CA GLU A 142 24.28 34.43 -6.26
C GLU A 142 24.76 35.38 -5.18
N ILE A 143 25.67 34.92 -4.31
CA ILE A 143 26.27 35.72 -3.25
C ILE A 143 27.64 36.22 -3.73
N PRO A 144 27.77 37.50 -4.11
CA PRO A 144 28.96 38.03 -4.79
C PRO A 144 30.16 38.27 -3.86
N LYS A 145 29.95 38.38 -2.54
CA LYS A 145 30.99 38.65 -1.54
C LYS A 145 31.02 37.55 -0.50
N CYS A 146 31.68 36.45 -0.82
CA CYS A 146 31.94 35.40 0.13
C CYS A 146 33.46 35.23 0.30
N TRP A 147 33.92 35.18 1.55
CA TRP A 147 35.35 35.20 1.85
C TRP A 147 35.96 33.84 1.48
N ARG A 148 37.01 33.83 0.66
CA ARG A 148 37.63 32.60 0.14
C ARG A 148 38.01 31.65 1.28
N GLY A 149 37.51 30.40 1.24
CA GLY A 149 37.79 29.39 2.25
C GLY A 149 37.08 29.60 3.61
N GLN A 150 36.32 30.68 3.78
CA GLN A 150 35.48 30.86 4.96
C GLN A 150 34.33 29.85 4.94
N ARG A 151 34.14 29.19 6.09
CA ARG A 151 33.07 28.22 6.32
C ARG A 151 31.80 28.95 6.79
N TYR A 152 30.66 28.58 6.23
CA TYR A 152 29.34 29.12 6.59
C TYR A 152 28.37 27.98 6.89
N ARG A 153 27.57 28.11 7.96
CA ARG A 153 26.33 27.35 8.13
C ARG A 153 25.24 28.09 7.36
N ILE A 154 24.51 27.38 6.52
CA ILE A 154 23.46 27.96 5.68
C ILE A 154 22.14 27.32 6.11
N SER A 155 21.18 28.13 6.52
CA SER A 155 19.84 27.68 6.89
C SER A 155 18.82 28.29 5.95
N PHE A 156 18.02 27.43 5.33
CA PHE A 156 16.91 27.78 4.45
C PHE A 156 15.62 27.78 5.26
N PHE A 157 14.75 28.75 5.02
CA PHE A 157 13.44 28.85 5.68
C PHE A 157 12.36 28.73 4.60
N PRO A 158 12.12 27.52 4.05
CA PRO A 158 11.16 27.35 2.97
C PRO A 158 9.75 27.74 3.40
N ASN A 159 8.99 28.25 2.43
CA ASN A 159 7.55 28.48 2.54
C ASN A 159 6.94 28.22 1.16
N VAL A 160 6.50 26.99 0.92
CA VAL A 160 5.97 26.58 -0.37
C VAL A 160 4.49 26.97 -0.46
N THR A 161 4.18 27.91 -1.34
CA THR A 161 2.80 28.39 -1.53
C THR A 161 2.07 27.59 -2.60
N ALA A 162 0.74 27.67 -2.62
CA ALA A 162 -0.09 27.09 -3.69
C ALA A 162 0.30 27.62 -5.09
N ASP A 163 0.87 28.82 -5.19
CA ASP A 163 1.33 29.40 -6.45
C ASP A 163 2.56 28.66 -6.99
N HIS A 164 3.45 28.20 -6.11
CA HIS A 164 4.60 27.36 -6.46
C HIS A 164 4.14 25.99 -6.99
N THR A 165 3.15 25.36 -6.34
CA THR A 165 2.56 24.09 -6.81
C THR A 165 1.85 24.26 -8.16
N ARG A 166 1.12 25.36 -8.37
CA ARG A 166 0.52 25.67 -9.68
C ARG A 166 1.57 25.87 -10.76
N ALA A 167 2.70 26.51 -10.45
CA ALA A 167 3.81 26.66 -11.39
C ALA A 167 4.46 25.31 -11.75
N LEU A 168 4.57 24.41 -10.78
CA LEU A 168 4.99 23.02 -11.01
C LEU A 168 4.05 22.30 -11.97
N PHE A 169 2.74 22.29 -11.70
CA PHE A 169 1.77 21.62 -12.58
C PHE A 169 1.68 22.26 -13.97
N ALA A 170 1.81 23.58 -14.06
CA ALA A 170 1.87 24.28 -15.34
C ALA A 170 3.06 23.82 -16.21
N SER A 171 4.17 23.37 -15.60
CA SER A 171 5.35 22.90 -16.35
C SER A 171 5.11 21.60 -17.15
N TYR A 172 4.05 20.84 -16.83
CA TYR A 172 3.68 19.61 -17.52
C TYR A 172 2.64 19.82 -18.63
N GLN A 173 2.10 21.03 -18.79
CA GLN A 173 1.03 21.30 -19.76
C GLN A 173 1.43 21.04 -21.22
N ASP A 174 2.70 21.26 -21.56
CA ASP A 174 3.23 20.90 -22.88
C ASP A 174 3.15 19.39 -23.13
N VAL A 175 3.50 18.57 -22.12
CA VAL A 175 3.46 17.10 -22.20
C VAL A 175 2.01 16.61 -22.29
N ILE A 176 1.11 17.22 -21.51
CA ILE A 176 -0.32 16.94 -21.57
C ILE A 176 -0.88 17.26 -22.95
N GLY A 177 -0.50 18.41 -23.55
CA GLY A 177 -0.92 18.80 -24.89
C GLY A 177 -0.40 17.87 -26.00
N GLU A 178 0.81 17.34 -25.87
CA GLU A 178 1.35 16.33 -26.79
C GLU A 178 0.57 15.01 -26.72
N LEU A 179 0.27 14.54 -25.50
CA LEU A 179 -0.52 13.33 -25.27
C LEU A 179 -1.98 13.51 -25.74
N GLU A 180 -2.55 14.70 -25.55
CA GLU A 180 -3.85 15.07 -26.09
C GLU A 180 -3.85 15.01 -27.62
N GLY A 181 -2.81 15.53 -28.26
CA GLY A 181 -2.62 15.46 -29.72
C GLY A 181 -2.54 14.03 -30.23
N TRP A 182 -1.86 13.15 -29.49
CA TRP A 182 -1.80 11.72 -29.79
C TRP A 182 -3.16 11.04 -29.66
N LEU A 183 -3.91 11.28 -28.58
CA LEU A 183 -5.25 10.73 -28.39
C LEU A 183 -6.21 11.18 -29.50
N LYS A 184 -6.14 12.45 -29.90
CA LYS A 184 -6.93 12.97 -31.04
C LYS A 184 -6.60 12.23 -32.34
N ALA A 185 -5.32 11.93 -32.58
CA ALA A 185 -4.88 11.19 -33.75
C ALA A 185 -5.33 9.71 -33.71
N GLU A 186 -5.28 9.05 -32.56
CA GLU A 186 -5.80 7.68 -32.39
C GLU A 186 -7.32 7.64 -32.61
N TRP A 187 -8.05 8.61 -32.06
CA TRP A 187 -9.49 8.71 -32.25
C TRP A 187 -9.88 8.85 -33.73
N ALA A 188 -9.28 9.83 -34.42
CA ALA A 188 -9.63 10.15 -35.80
C ALA A 188 -9.25 9.04 -36.79
N ASN A 189 -8.12 8.35 -36.56
CA ASN A 189 -7.59 7.39 -37.54
C ASN A 189 -8.07 5.96 -37.30
N GLU A 190 -8.33 5.56 -36.06
CA GLU A 190 -8.58 4.15 -35.70
C GLU A 190 -9.90 3.94 -34.98
N PHE A 191 -10.21 4.73 -33.95
CA PHE A 191 -11.35 4.44 -33.07
C PHE A 191 -12.68 4.89 -33.63
N GLN A 192 -12.74 6.05 -34.29
CA GLN A 192 -13.97 6.56 -34.88
C GLN A 192 -14.57 5.61 -35.94
N PRO A 193 -13.78 5.01 -36.87
CA PRO A 193 -14.29 3.98 -37.78
C PRO A 193 -14.77 2.70 -37.07
N LEU A 194 -14.08 2.28 -36.01
CA LEU A 194 -14.43 1.07 -35.24
C LEU A 194 -15.73 1.24 -34.47
N TRP A 195 -15.97 2.44 -33.92
CA TRP A 195 -17.23 2.79 -33.29
C TRP A 195 -18.40 2.82 -34.28
N ALA A 196 -18.19 3.30 -35.51
CA ALA A 196 -19.20 3.25 -36.56
C ALA A 196 -19.58 1.80 -36.93
N ALA A 197 -18.60 0.90 -37.02
CA ALA A 197 -18.86 -0.53 -37.25
C ALA A 197 -19.53 -1.22 -36.05
N PHE A 198 -19.22 -0.80 -34.83
CA PHE A 198 -19.84 -1.32 -33.60
C PHE A 198 -21.29 -0.85 -33.43
N SER A 199 -21.61 0.40 -33.77
CA SER A 199 -22.97 0.94 -33.68
C SER A 199 -23.96 0.27 -34.64
N ASP A 200 -23.47 -0.36 -35.71
CA ASP A 200 -24.28 -1.09 -36.70
C ASP A 200 -24.67 -2.52 -36.26
N SER A 201 -24.15 -3.01 -35.13
CA SER A 201 -24.46 -4.35 -34.57
C SER A 201 -25.81 -4.41 -33.82
N GLY A 202 -26.31 -5.60 -33.46
CA GLY A 202 -27.57 -5.76 -32.71
C GLY A 202 -27.43 -5.56 -31.19
N PHE A 203 -28.43 -4.97 -30.53
CA PHE A 203 -28.43 -4.68 -29.07
C PHE A 203 -28.14 -5.91 -28.18
N LEU A 204 -28.63 -7.09 -28.56
CA LEU A 204 -28.44 -8.32 -27.77
C LEU A 204 -27.00 -8.86 -27.83
N GLU A 205 -26.29 -8.68 -28.95
CA GLU A 205 -24.87 -9.06 -29.06
C GLU A 205 -23.98 -8.12 -28.23
N ARG A 206 -24.33 -6.83 -28.15
CA ARG A 206 -23.62 -5.85 -27.31
C ARG A 206 -23.73 -6.15 -25.81
N TYR A 207 -24.90 -6.60 -25.36
CA TYR A 207 -25.16 -6.85 -23.94
C TYR A 207 -24.44 -8.09 -23.41
N ASP A 208 -24.32 -9.15 -24.20
CA ASP A 208 -23.66 -10.40 -23.82
C ASP A 208 -22.14 -10.24 -23.68
N VAL A 209 -21.53 -9.41 -24.55
CA VAL A 209 -20.09 -9.07 -24.48
C VAL A 209 -19.77 -8.21 -23.25
N LEU A 210 -20.69 -7.32 -22.85
CA LEU A 210 -20.53 -6.47 -21.66
C LEU A 210 -20.65 -7.25 -20.34
N GLN A 211 -21.41 -8.35 -20.32
CA GLN A 211 -21.55 -9.26 -19.18
C GLN A 211 -20.30 -10.14 -18.96
N GLN A 212 -19.57 -10.47 -20.01
CA GLN A 212 -18.38 -11.33 -19.96
C GLN A 212 -17.09 -10.57 -19.63
N ALA A 213 -17.09 -9.23 -19.74
CA ALA A 213 -15.94 -8.39 -19.44
C ALA A 213 -15.82 -8.14 -17.92
N ASP A 214 -14.84 -8.79 -17.27
CA ASP A 214 -14.58 -8.65 -15.84
C ASP A 214 -13.88 -7.32 -15.49
N TRP A 215 -14.68 -6.27 -15.27
CA TRP A 215 -14.19 -4.92 -14.98
C TRP A 215 -13.57 -4.76 -13.57
N ARG A 216 -13.77 -5.72 -12.66
CA ARG A 216 -13.09 -5.74 -11.35
C ARG A 216 -11.64 -6.17 -11.48
N GLY A 217 -11.35 -7.11 -12.39
CA GLY A 217 -9.98 -7.50 -12.75
C GLY A 217 -9.15 -6.35 -13.30
N PHE A 218 -9.76 -5.42 -14.05
CA PHE A 218 -9.12 -4.21 -14.57
C PHE A 218 -8.67 -3.23 -13.48
N THR A 219 -9.56 -2.95 -12.52
CA THR A 219 -9.27 -2.05 -11.41
C THR A 219 -8.08 -2.61 -10.62
N ASN A 220 -8.10 -3.92 -10.35
CA ASN A 220 -7.00 -4.64 -9.69
C ASN A 220 -5.71 -4.66 -10.53
N ALA A 221 -5.80 -4.73 -11.86
CA ALA A 221 -4.65 -4.67 -12.74
C ALA A 221 -3.99 -3.28 -12.72
N LEU A 222 -4.77 -2.19 -12.70
CA LEU A 222 -4.23 -0.83 -12.53
C LEU A 222 -3.56 -0.65 -11.15
N HIS A 223 -4.11 -1.29 -10.10
CA HIS A 223 -3.52 -1.33 -8.76
C HIS A 223 -2.17 -2.06 -8.71
N GLN A 224 -2.10 -3.31 -9.20
CA GLN A 224 -0.84 -4.11 -9.23
C GLN A 224 0.26 -3.45 -10.06
N LEU A 225 -0.13 -2.64 -11.03
CA LEU A 225 0.76 -2.05 -12.00
C LEU A 225 1.56 -0.89 -11.44
N TRP A 226 1.00 -0.13 -10.50
CA TRP A 226 1.76 0.88 -9.76
C TRP A 226 2.75 0.23 -8.78
N ASP A 227 2.38 -0.90 -8.16
CA ASP A 227 3.32 -1.74 -7.41
C ASP A 227 4.51 -2.19 -8.27
N ASP A 228 4.28 -2.46 -9.56
CA ASP A 228 5.32 -2.85 -10.49
C ASP A 228 6.15 -1.66 -11.06
N VAL A 229 5.65 -0.42 -11.05
CA VAL A 229 6.47 0.77 -11.39
C VAL A 229 7.67 0.91 -10.46
N LYS A 230 7.53 0.51 -9.17
CA LYS A 230 8.66 0.40 -8.23
C LYS A 230 9.73 -0.56 -8.75
N GLN A 231 9.31 -1.72 -9.30
CA GLN A 231 10.24 -2.68 -9.88
C GLN A 231 10.96 -2.06 -11.08
N VAL A 232 10.31 -1.24 -11.91
CA VAL A 232 10.98 -0.56 -13.04
C VAL A 232 12.10 0.37 -12.57
N PHE A 233 11.87 1.14 -11.49
CA PHE A 233 12.92 1.96 -10.89
C PHE A 233 14.08 1.10 -10.35
N GLU A 234 13.79 0.04 -9.60
CA GLU A 234 14.80 -0.88 -9.07
C GLU A 234 15.60 -1.59 -10.19
N LEU A 235 14.92 -1.99 -11.27
CA LEU A 235 15.51 -2.63 -12.45
C LEU A 235 16.46 -1.67 -13.20
N LEU A 236 16.09 -0.39 -13.31
CA LEU A 236 16.88 0.62 -14.01
C LEU A 236 17.97 1.27 -13.14
N ALA A 237 17.85 1.21 -11.81
CA ALA A 237 18.83 1.75 -10.87
C ALA A 237 20.17 0.99 -10.93
N ASP A 238 20.14 -0.32 -11.20
CA ASP A 238 21.33 -1.14 -11.50
C ASP A 238 21.11 -2.03 -12.72
N LEU A 239 21.44 -1.48 -13.89
CA LEU A 239 21.25 -2.15 -15.18
C LEU A 239 22.09 -3.42 -15.35
N GLN A 240 23.23 -3.53 -14.66
CA GLN A 240 24.12 -4.69 -14.80
C GLN A 240 23.61 -5.85 -13.96
N VAL A 241 23.27 -5.59 -12.69
CA VAL A 241 22.73 -6.60 -11.77
C VAL A 241 21.35 -7.09 -12.21
N ASN A 242 20.53 -6.20 -12.79
CA ASN A 242 19.17 -6.53 -13.22
C ASN A 242 19.02 -6.89 -14.70
N SER A 243 20.14 -7.09 -15.41
CA SER A 243 20.14 -7.37 -16.85
C SER A 243 19.29 -8.59 -17.24
N GLU A 244 19.30 -9.66 -16.45
CA GLU A 244 18.48 -10.87 -16.69
C GLU A 244 16.98 -10.58 -16.55
N LYS A 245 16.58 -9.79 -15.53
CA LYS A 245 15.19 -9.38 -15.34
C LYS A 245 14.74 -8.39 -16.41
N LEU A 246 15.60 -7.46 -16.82
CA LEU A 246 15.32 -6.53 -17.90
C LEU A 246 15.10 -7.24 -19.24
N LEU A 247 15.73 -8.39 -19.48
CA LEU A 247 15.49 -9.23 -20.66
C LEU A 247 14.10 -9.88 -20.70
N GLU A 248 13.34 -9.85 -19.60
CA GLU A 248 11.93 -10.23 -19.61
C GLU A 248 11.04 -9.17 -20.28
N TYR A 249 11.48 -7.91 -20.26
CA TYR A 249 10.75 -6.76 -20.79
C TYR A 249 11.34 -6.23 -22.09
N LEU A 250 12.66 -6.30 -22.27
CA LEU A 250 13.42 -5.79 -23.41
C LEU A 250 14.03 -6.93 -24.24
N THR A 251 14.28 -6.67 -25.51
CA THR A 251 15.10 -7.54 -26.36
C THR A 251 16.58 -7.41 -26.01
N GLN A 252 17.39 -8.42 -26.36
CA GLN A 252 18.86 -8.35 -26.16
C GLN A 252 19.48 -7.13 -26.84
N VAL A 253 18.97 -6.75 -28.02
CA VAL A 253 19.45 -5.58 -28.77
C VAL A 253 19.10 -4.27 -28.04
N GLU A 254 17.88 -4.16 -27.50
CA GLU A 254 17.43 -2.97 -26.75
C GLU A 254 18.18 -2.84 -25.42
N LEU A 255 18.40 -3.95 -24.71
CA LEU A 255 19.19 -3.96 -23.47
C LEU A 255 20.66 -3.59 -23.73
N GLU A 256 21.28 -4.11 -24.81
CA GLU A 256 22.63 -3.71 -25.18
C GLU A 256 22.74 -2.23 -25.55
N GLN A 257 21.73 -1.68 -26.20
CA GLN A 257 21.66 -0.24 -26.49
C GLN A 257 21.52 0.59 -25.22
N LEU A 258 20.72 0.12 -24.27
CA LEU A 258 20.52 0.77 -22.97
C LEU A 258 21.78 0.70 -22.09
N LEU A 259 22.49 -0.44 -22.09
CA LEU A 259 23.80 -0.60 -21.43
C LEU A 259 24.92 0.22 -22.10
N LYS A 260 24.79 0.54 -23.40
CA LYS A 260 25.71 1.42 -24.14
C LYS A 260 25.35 2.90 -24.04
N ALA A 261 24.20 3.25 -23.44
CA ALA A 261 23.80 4.64 -23.24
C ALA A 261 24.79 5.34 -22.30
N SER A 262 24.99 6.66 -22.47
CA SER A 262 25.89 7.41 -21.60
C SER A 262 25.35 7.45 -20.17
N SER A 263 26.25 7.58 -19.18
CA SER A 263 25.85 7.78 -17.78
C SER A 263 24.94 8.99 -17.57
N ASP A 264 25.08 10.01 -18.44
CA ASP A 264 24.19 11.18 -18.50
C ASP A 264 22.78 10.83 -18.98
N ALA A 265 22.63 9.90 -19.94
CA ALA A 265 21.33 9.42 -20.40
C ALA A 265 20.65 8.57 -19.32
N ILE A 266 21.36 7.65 -18.68
CA ILE A 266 20.79 6.80 -17.61
C ILE A 266 20.35 7.66 -16.41
N ALA A 267 21.15 8.64 -16.02
CA ALA A 267 20.78 9.60 -14.97
C ALA A 267 19.52 10.40 -15.31
N LYS A 268 19.36 10.83 -16.57
CA LYS A 268 18.13 11.50 -17.05
C LYS A 268 16.92 10.57 -17.01
N GLY A 269 17.08 9.30 -17.40
CA GLY A 269 16.01 8.31 -17.32
C GLY A 269 15.54 8.06 -15.88
N LEU A 270 16.48 7.98 -14.94
CA LEU A 270 16.18 7.84 -13.51
C LEU A 270 15.53 9.10 -12.91
N MET A 271 15.91 10.30 -13.37
CA MET A 271 15.25 11.55 -12.95
C MET A 271 13.79 11.63 -13.43
N VAL A 272 13.49 11.17 -14.65
CA VAL A 272 12.12 11.10 -15.15
C VAL A 272 11.29 10.10 -14.36
N LEU A 273 11.87 8.99 -13.92
CA LEU A 273 11.21 8.02 -13.04
C LEU A 273 10.97 8.52 -11.62
N SER A 274 11.75 9.50 -11.16
CA SER A 274 11.51 10.16 -9.87
C SER A 274 10.51 11.31 -9.95
N ASP A 275 10.01 11.64 -11.14
CA ASP A 275 9.05 12.72 -11.37
C ASP A 275 7.61 12.16 -11.36
N GLU A 276 6.99 12.12 -10.18
CA GLU A 276 5.67 11.48 -10.01
C GLU A 276 4.53 12.12 -10.80
N PRO A 277 4.38 13.47 -10.83
CA PRO A 277 3.33 14.10 -11.63
C PRO A 277 3.46 13.74 -13.12
N LEU A 278 4.69 13.59 -13.62
CA LEU A 278 4.95 13.19 -15.00
C LEU A 278 4.51 11.75 -15.28
N LEU A 279 4.81 10.82 -14.36
CA LEU A 279 4.34 9.43 -14.47
C LEU A 279 2.82 9.35 -14.39
N PHE A 280 2.21 10.13 -13.51
CA PHE A 280 0.76 10.24 -13.37
C PHE A 280 0.10 10.74 -14.67
N VAL A 281 0.67 11.77 -15.30
CA VAL A 281 0.21 12.28 -16.61
C VAL A 281 0.27 11.19 -17.70
N HIS A 282 1.31 10.37 -17.72
CA HIS A 282 1.41 9.25 -18.68
C HIS A 282 0.40 8.14 -18.40
N MET A 283 0.13 7.84 -17.14
CA MET A 283 -0.89 6.88 -16.73
C MET A 283 -2.30 7.39 -17.07
N ALA A 284 -2.58 8.68 -16.82
CA ALA A 284 -3.83 9.32 -17.18
C ALA A 284 -4.07 9.29 -18.70
N ALA A 285 -3.04 9.56 -19.50
CA ALA A 285 -3.14 9.45 -20.96
C ALA A 285 -3.41 8.03 -21.43
N PHE A 286 -2.78 7.03 -20.81
CA PHE A 286 -3.03 5.62 -21.10
C PHE A 286 -4.46 5.18 -20.71
N ALA A 287 -4.95 5.63 -19.55
CA ALA A 287 -6.34 5.45 -19.15
C ALA A 287 -7.31 6.11 -20.15
N SER A 288 -7.05 7.35 -20.55
CA SER A 288 -7.86 8.04 -21.56
C SER A 288 -7.87 7.32 -22.90
N TRP A 289 -6.75 6.73 -23.32
CA TRP A 289 -6.67 5.90 -24.51
C TRP A 289 -7.60 4.67 -24.42
N LEU A 290 -7.62 3.98 -23.28
CA LEU A 290 -8.54 2.86 -23.05
C LEU A 290 -10.02 3.29 -23.09
N ARG A 291 -10.35 4.47 -22.53
CA ARG A 291 -11.73 5.02 -22.55
C ARG A 291 -12.25 5.29 -23.96
N MET A 292 -11.36 5.45 -24.94
CA MET A 292 -11.74 5.73 -26.32
C MET A 292 -12.00 4.45 -27.14
N LEU A 293 -11.64 3.27 -26.64
CA LEU A 293 -11.87 2.00 -27.33
C LEU A 293 -13.33 1.52 -27.21
N PRO A 294 -13.88 0.85 -28.25
CA PRO A 294 -15.17 0.17 -28.15
C PRO A 294 -15.16 -0.94 -27.08
N PRO A 295 -16.28 -1.21 -26.38
CA PRO A 295 -16.33 -2.09 -25.20
C PRO A 295 -15.76 -3.50 -25.42
N GLN A 296 -16.05 -4.10 -26.57
CA GLN A 296 -15.53 -5.43 -26.96
C GLN A 296 -14.00 -5.47 -27.07
N TYR A 297 -13.39 -4.37 -27.51
CA TYR A 297 -11.95 -4.25 -27.70
C TYR A 297 -11.26 -3.79 -26.43
N ALA A 298 -11.90 -2.89 -25.67
CA ALA A 298 -11.47 -2.56 -24.32
C ALA A 298 -11.40 -3.82 -23.45
N ALA A 299 -12.45 -4.65 -23.46
CA ALA A 299 -12.49 -5.91 -22.71
C ALA A 299 -11.41 -6.91 -23.12
N GLU A 300 -11.09 -7.01 -24.42
CA GLU A 300 -10.04 -7.90 -24.93
C GLU A 300 -8.63 -7.41 -24.55
N VAL A 301 -8.38 -6.09 -24.64
CA VAL A 301 -7.11 -5.47 -24.22
C VAL A 301 -6.95 -5.57 -22.70
N VAL A 302 -8.02 -5.33 -21.95
CA VAL A 302 -8.06 -5.35 -20.48
C VAL A 302 -7.93 -6.77 -19.93
N GLY A 303 -8.65 -7.74 -20.49
CA GLY A 303 -8.62 -9.14 -20.03
C GLY A 303 -7.30 -9.85 -20.32
N GLU A 304 -6.54 -9.39 -21.31
CA GLU A 304 -5.21 -9.90 -21.65
C GLU A 304 -4.08 -9.02 -21.10
N MET A 305 -4.38 -7.86 -20.50
CA MET A 305 -3.38 -6.94 -19.98
C MET A 305 -2.70 -7.48 -18.73
N ARG A 306 -1.42 -7.80 -18.87
CA ARG A 306 -0.51 -8.04 -17.75
C ARG A 306 0.26 -6.77 -17.45
N ALA A 307 0.71 -6.58 -16.21
CA ALA A 307 1.51 -5.43 -15.80
C ALA A 307 2.74 -5.17 -16.71
N SER A 308 3.31 -6.23 -17.31
CA SER A 308 4.38 -6.12 -18.31
C SER A 308 4.07 -5.24 -19.52
N VAL A 309 2.80 -5.08 -19.91
CA VAL A 309 2.40 -4.22 -21.05
C VAL A 309 2.51 -2.76 -20.68
N LEU A 310 2.01 -2.33 -19.52
CA LEU A 310 2.13 -0.92 -19.12
C LEU A 310 3.55 -0.57 -18.65
N ILE A 311 4.26 -1.51 -18.01
CA ILE A 311 5.70 -1.37 -17.72
C ILE A 311 6.47 -1.11 -19.00
N ASN A 312 6.19 -1.84 -20.08
CA ASN A 312 6.84 -1.62 -21.36
C ASN A 312 6.43 -0.26 -21.98
N PHE A 313 5.20 0.20 -21.77
CA PHE A 313 4.72 1.50 -22.25
C PHE A 313 5.44 2.64 -21.52
N LEU A 314 5.65 2.51 -20.20
CA LEU A 314 6.44 3.45 -19.41
C LEU A 314 7.92 3.40 -19.81
N LEU A 315 8.52 2.21 -19.90
CA LEU A 315 9.89 2.02 -20.38
C LEU A 315 10.10 2.64 -21.76
N MET A 316 9.16 2.47 -22.68
CA MET A 316 9.21 3.06 -24.01
C MET A 316 9.27 4.60 -23.96
N ARG A 317 8.48 5.24 -23.09
CA ARG A 317 8.52 6.70 -22.91
C ARG A 317 9.84 7.15 -22.30
N LEU A 318 10.34 6.40 -21.33
CA LEU A 318 11.59 6.67 -20.63
C LEU A 318 12.81 6.53 -21.55
N THR A 319 12.89 5.43 -22.31
CA THR A 319 13.99 5.16 -23.24
C THR A 319 13.91 6.03 -24.49
N GLY A 320 12.70 6.42 -24.90
CA GLY A 320 12.50 7.44 -25.92
C GLY A 320 13.26 8.70 -25.56
N GLY A 321 13.12 9.19 -24.31
CA GLY A 321 13.89 10.28 -23.71
C GLY A 321 15.41 10.19 -23.86
N LEU A 322 15.94 8.98 -24.03
CA LEU A 322 17.37 8.67 -24.17
C LEU A 322 17.82 8.62 -25.64
N GLY A 323 16.94 8.92 -26.59
CA GLY A 323 17.18 8.79 -28.04
C GLY A 323 17.12 7.34 -28.54
N LEU A 324 16.67 6.41 -27.69
CA LEU A 324 16.49 5.00 -28.02
C LEU A 324 15.02 4.81 -28.38
N GLY A 325 14.72 4.73 -29.68
CA GLY A 325 13.37 4.46 -30.20
C GLY A 325 12.94 3.02 -29.93
N VAL A 326 12.80 2.68 -28.66
CA VAL A 326 12.30 1.38 -28.19
C VAL A 326 10.81 1.31 -28.54
N ARG A 327 10.37 0.14 -28.98
CA ARG A 327 8.96 -0.15 -29.29
C ARG A 327 8.46 -1.17 -28.28
N MET A 328 7.14 -1.43 -28.27
CA MET A 328 6.59 -2.57 -27.54
C MET A 328 7.37 -3.84 -27.89
N SER A 329 7.99 -4.47 -26.88
CA SER A 329 8.88 -5.59 -27.16
C SER A 329 8.10 -6.77 -27.70
N GLY A 330 8.66 -7.45 -28.71
CA GLY A 330 8.02 -8.64 -29.28
C GLY A 330 7.78 -9.76 -28.26
N LYS A 331 8.56 -9.80 -27.17
CA LYS A 331 8.37 -10.73 -26.05
C LYS A 331 7.12 -10.41 -25.23
N VAL A 332 6.85 -9.13 -24.95
CA VAL A 332 5.64 -8.69 -24.22
C VAL A 332 4.40 -8.91 -25.08
N LEU A 333 4.47 -8.59 -26.37
CA LEU A 333 3.38 -8.83 -27.31
C LEU A 333 3.11 -10.34 -27.49
N ALA A 334 4.14 -11.19 -27.56
CA ALA A 334 3.98 -12.64 -27.71
C ALA A 334 3.29 -13.31 -26.50
N ARG A 335 3.25 -12.66 -25.33
CA ARG A 335 2.56 -13.17 -24.12
C ARG A 335 1.05 -12.92 -24.14
N LEU A 336 0.55 -12.02 -24.98
CA LEU A 336 -0.89 -11.76 -25.17
C LEU A 336 -1.50 -12.87 -26.00
N ARG A 337 -2.70 -13.38 -25.69
CA ARG A 337 -3.30 -14.47 -26.50
C ARG A 337 -3.96 -13.96 -27.78
N SER A 338 -4.49 -12.73 -27.77
CA SER A 338 -5.17 -12.13 -28.92
C SER A 338 -4.20 -11.58 -29.97
N GLU A 339 -4.34 -12.04 -31.22
CA GLU A 339 -3.59 -11.48 -32.36
C GLU A 339 -3.98 -10.03 -32.65
N ARG A 340 -5.26 -9.67 -32.45
CA ARG A 340 -5.76 -8.31 -32.70
C ARG A 340 -5.26 -7.30 -31.67
N ALA A 341 -5.27 -7.66 -30.38
CA ALA A 341 -4.73 -6.82 -29.32
C ALA A 341 -3.22 -6.57 -29.51
N ARG A 342 -2.48 -7.57 -30.00
CA ARG A 342 -1.05 -7.44 -30.34
C ARG A 342 -0.82 -6.41 -31.44
N GLU A 343 -1.58 -6.48 -32.53
CA GLU A 343 -1.44 -5.56 -33.66
C GLU A 343 -1.74 -4.11 -33.26
N TRP A 344 -2.76 -3.89 -32.43
CA TRP A 344 -3.12 -2.55 -31.97
C TRP A 344 -2.15 -1.97 -30.96
N LEU A 345 -1.73 -2.73 -29.96
CA LEU A 345 -0.71 -2.27 -29.01
C LEU A 345 0.60 -1.94 -29.75
N LEU A 346 0.96 -2.74 -30.76
CA LEU A 346 2.11 -2.47 -31.61
C LEU A 346 1.92 -1.20 -32.46
N ALA A 347 0.79 -1.05 -33.16
CA ALA A 347 0.51 0.12 -33.99
C ALA A 347 0.44 1.43 -33.18
N SER A 348 -0.22 1.39 -32.02
CA SER A 348 -0.30 2.52 -31.11
C SER A 348 1.06 2.86 -30.49
N SER A 349 1.85 1.84 -30.12
CA SER A 349 3.23 2.06 -29.63
C SER A 349 4.13 2.71 -30.69
N LEU A 350 3.96 2.38 -31.97
CA LEU A 350 4.70 2.98 -33.07
C LEU A 350 4.32 4.45 -33.29
N ARG A 351 3.04 4.78 -33.18
CA ARG A 351 2.56 6.17 -33.30
C ARG A 351 2.97 7.01 -32.09
N LEU A 352 2.90 6.45 -30.89
CA LEU A 352 3.36 7.12 -29.67
C LEU A 352 4.89 7.32 -29.68
N GLY A 353 5.65 6.34 -30.19
CA GLY A 353 7.10 6.43 -30.33
C GLY A 353 7.59 7.47 -31.35
N GLN A 354 6.71 8.00 -32.22
CA GLN A 354 7.02 9.09 -33.15
C GLN A 354 6.94 10.48 -32.50
N LEU A 355 6.38 10.58 -31.29
CA LEU A 355 6.40 11.81 -30.49
C LEU A 355 7.82 12.00 -29.96
N THR A 356 8.57 12.95 -30.54
CA THR A 356 9.98 13.14 -30.22
C THR A 356 10.17 13.60 -28.76
N PRO A 357 11.20 13.11 -28.04
CA PRO A 357 11.47 13.48 -26.65
C PRO A 357 12.27 14.78 -26.47
N ASP A 358 12.63 15.47 -27.56
CA ASP A 358 13.62 16.55 -27.58
C ASP A 358 13.26 17.79 -26.75
N ARG A 359 12.09 17.83 -26.08
CA ARG A 359 11.63 18.98 -25.30
C ARG A 359 11.60 18.83 -23.78
N LEU A 360 11.84 17.63 -23.23
CA LEU A 360 12.01 17.45 -21.78
C LEU A 360 13.14 18.35 -21.20
N ASN A 361 14.10 18.75 -22.05
CA ASN A 361 15.24 19.58 -21.67
C ASN A 361 15.01 21.11 -21.81
N GLN A 362 13.88 21.61 -22.31
CA GLN A 362 13.73 23.03 -22.69
C GLN A 362 13.71 24.06 -21.53
N HIS A 363 13.98 23.65 -20.28
CA HIS A 363 14.33 24.57 -19.18
C HIS A 363 15.70 24.30 -18.54
N ALA A 364 16.34 23.16 -18.80
CA ALA A 364 17.71 22.89 -18.33
C ALA A 364 18.73 23.88 -18.94
N ASP A 365 18.41 24.44 -20.11
CA ASP A 365 19.23 25.45 -20.79
C ASP A 365 19.25 26.82 -20.09
N VAL A 366 18.33 27.11 -19.18
CA VAL A 366 18.33 28.35 -18.37
C VAL A 366 19.51 28.37 -17.39
N LEU A 367 20.03 27.19 -17.01
CA LEU A 367 21.24 27.06 -16.19
C LEU A 367 22.55 27.18 -17.01
N LYS A 368 22.53 26.90 -18.32
CA LYS A 368 23.73 27.00 -19.17
C LYS A 368 24.45 28.35 -19.10
N PRO A 369 23.80 29.53 -19.13
CA PRO A 369 24.51 30.80 -19.04
C PRO A 369 25.20 31.07 -17.68
N LEU A 370 24.81 30.38 -16.60
CA LEU A 370 25.46 30.47 -15.28
C LEU A 370 26.66 29.51 -15.15
N VAL A 371 26.64 28.40 -15.90
CA VAL A 371 27.69 27.37 -15.94
C VAL A 371 28.89 27.76 -16.82
N VAL A 372 28.73 28.73 -17.73
CA VAL A 372 29.81 29.19 -18.65
C VAL A 372 30.98 29.89 -17.93
N SER A 373 30.88 30.18 -16.63
CA SER A 373 31.97 30.78 -15.86
C SER A 373 33.05 29.80 -15.37
N GLN A 374 32.89 28.48 -15.51
CA GLN A 374 33.98 27.52 -15.23
C GLN A 374 33.97 26.31 -16.20
N ARG A 375 35.15 25.99 -16.77
CA ARG A 375 35.35 24.89 -17.71
C ARG A 375 35.44 23.54 -16.97
N GLY A 376 34.35 22.77 -16.99
CA GLY A 376 34.37 21.35 -16.68
C GLY A 376 33.01 20.69 -17.01
N PRO A 377 32.99 19.47 -17.57
CA PRO A 377 31.72 18.74 -17.71
C PRO A 377 31.17 18.44 -16.31
N LEU A 378 29.91 18.83 -16.07
CA LEU A 378 29.14 18.40 -14.90
C LEU A 378 29.07 16.87 -14.93
N LYS A 379 29.83 16.21 -14.07
CA LYS A 379 29.51 14.83 -13.69
C LYS A 379 28.30 14.93 -12.75
N PRO A 380 27.27 14.07 -12.91
CA PRO A 380 26.26 13.94 -11.86
C PRO A 380 27.00 13.53 -10.60
N THR A 381 27.11 14.46 -9.65
CA THR A 381 27.78 14.25 -8.37
C THR A 381 27.08 13.08 -7.68
N PRO A 382 27.82 12.07 -7.15
CA PRO A 382 27.20 10.96 -6.45
C PRO A 382 26.38 11.49 -5.27
N VAL A 383 25.10 11.13 -5.23
CA VAL A 383 24.24 11.34 -4.06
C VAL A 383 24.58 10.22 -3.09
N GLY A 384 25.52 10.50 -2.20
CA GLY A 384 26.00 9.63 -1.12
C GLY A 384 26.92 10.43 -0.18
N PRO A 385 27.10 10.02 1.08
CA PRO A 385 27.91 10.78 2.03
C PRO A 385 29.37 10.82 1.57
N LEU A 386 29.87 12.03 1.31
CA LEU A 386 31.23 12.26 0.81
C LEU A 386 32.23 12.16 1.98
N HIS A 387 33.09 11.14 1.94
CA HIS A 387 34.26 11.07 2.82
C HIS A 387 35.33 12.03 2.32
N ILE A 388 35.51 13.15 3.02
CA ILE A 388 36.64 14.05 2.82
C ILE A 388 37.74 13.66 3.81
N THR A 389 38.87 13.15 3.32
CA THR A 389 40.10 13.03 4.09
C THR A 389 40.95 14.30 3.93
N PRO A 390 41.18 15.08 5.00
CA PRO A 390 42.40 15.86 5.13
C PRO A 390 43.46 15.01 5.82
N GLU A 391 44.68 15.00 5.27
CA GLU A 391 45.85 14.38 5.90
C GLU A 391 45.99 14.88 7.35
N HIS A 392 45.87 13.98 8.33
CA HIS A 392 46.07 14.17 9.78
C HIS A 392 44.87 14.64 10.64
N SER A 393 43.79 13.84 10.72
CA SER A 393 43.01 13.64 11.97
C SER A 393 41.95 12.54 11.82
N ALA A 394 41.48 11.98 12.95
CA ALA A 394 40.56 10.84 13.03
C ALA A 394 39.14 11.15 12.51
N PRO A 395 38.40 10.15 11.97
CA PRO A 395 37.08 10.35 11.37
C PRO A 395 36.03 10.70 12.44
N LEU A 396 35.29 11.78 12.21
CA LEU A 396 34.16 12.22 13.03
C LEU A 396 32.86 12.01 12.26
N SER A 397 31.96 11.19 12.82
CA SER A 397 30.57 11.04 12.37
C SER A 397 29.67 11.92 13.22
N VAL A 398 28.80 12.69 12.59
CA VAL A 398 27.77 13.50 13.26
C VAL A 398 26.41 13.13 12.69
N SER A 399 25.48 12.82 13.59
CA SER A 399 24.10 12.43 13.32
C SER A 399 23.29 13.58 12.72
N ASN A 400 22.66 13.34 11.58
CA ASN A 400 21.69 14.24 10.97
C ASN A 400 20.28 13.92 11.52
N PRO A 401 19.54 14.88 12.11
CA PRO A 401 18.10 14.74 12.28
C PRO A 401 17.46 15.03 10.91
N ALA A 402 16.69 14.08 10.38
CA ALA A 402 16.12 14.09 9.02
C ALA A 402 17.11 13.73 7.89
N ALA A 403 17.51 12.46 7.86
CA ALA A 403 17.81 11.75 6.63
C ALA A 403 17.27 10.32 6.77
N VAL A 404 15.98 10.15 6.49
CA VAL A 404 15.43 8.84 6.11
C VAL A 404 15.03 8.96 4.66
N ALA A 405 15.99 8.76 3.77
CA ALA A 405 15.73 8.42 2.38
C ALA A 405 16.89 7.56 1.86
N ARG A 406 16.65 6.25 1.93
CA ARG A 406 17.12 5.20 1.00
C ARG A 406 18.63 5.08 0.75
N GLU A 407 19.33 4.47 1.70
CA GLU A 407 20.38 3.48 1.39
C GLU A 407 20.06 2.18 2.14
N LYS A 408 19.56 1.15 1.42
CA LYS A 408 19.54 -0.23 1.93
C LYS A 408 20.88 -0.87 1.59
N SER A 409 21.80 -0.92 2.56
CA SER A 409 22.77 -2.03 2.67
C SER A 409 23.56 -2.07 3.99
N GLN A 410 23.10 -1.46 5.08
CA GLN A 410 23.64 -1.77 6.41
C GLN A 410 22.53 -1.86 7.44
N GLY A 411 22.48 -2.97 8.18
CA GLY A 411 21.57 -3.19 9.29
C GLY A 411 21.73 -2.08 10.33
N SER A 412 20.77 -1.17 10.36
CA SER A 412 20.74 -0.07 11.33
C SER A 412 20.13 -0.57 12.63
N THR A 413 20.96 -0.69 13.67
CA THR A 413 20.47 -0.80 15.04
C THR A 413 19.99 0.59 15.46
N ARG A 414 18.66 0.77 15.54
CA ARG A 414 18.04 2.01 16.02
C ARG A 414 18.25 2.14 17.54
N LEU A 415 18.98 3.17 17.97
CA LEU A 415 18.95 3.61 19.37
C LEU A 415 17.70 4.45 19.59
N SER A 416 16.60 3.81 20.01
CA SER A 416 15.50 4.50 20.68
C SER A 416 15.89 4.80 22.12
N GLN A 417 15.46 5.92 22.69
CA GLN A 417 15.43 6.05 24.14
C GLN A 417 14.64 4.87 24.71
N PHE A 418 15.33 3.98 25.43
CA PHE A 418 14.68 2.91 26.18
C PHE A 418 14.08 3.56 27.41
N GLU A 419 12.87 4.11 27.28
CA GLU A 419 12.04 4.33 28.45
C GLU A 419 11.70 2.93 28.99
N PRO A 420 11.89 2.66 30.29
CA PRO A 420 11.46 1.40 30.88
C PRO A 420 9.93 1.33 30.81
N HIS A 421 9.41 0.34 30.10
CA HIS A 421 7.99 0.01 30.10
C HIS A 421 7.81 -1.33 30.82
N ASP A 422 6.74 -1.49 31.58
CA ASP A 422 6.38 -2.79 32.13
C ASP A 422 5.98 -3.71 30.96
N ASP A 423 6.75 -4.77 30.73
CA ASP A 423 6.51 -5.76 29.68
C ASP A 423 6.39 -7.16 30.29
N VAL A 424 5.38 -7.90 29.84
CA VAL A 424 5.11 -9.29 30.21
C VAL A 424 5.01 -10.10 28.93
N PRO A 425 6.15 -10.53 28.34
CA PRO A 425 6.19 -11.23 27.07
C PRO A 425 5.59 -12.62 27.23
N ALA A 426 4.30 -12.77 26.93
CA ALA A 426 3.56 -14.02 27.04
C ALA A 426 2.81 -14.31 25.73
N GLN A 427 3.15 -15.44 25.09
CA GLN A 427 2.53 -15.84 23.83
C GLN A 427 1.02 -16.09 24.02
N SER A 428 0.21 -15.53 23.11
CA SER A 428 -1.22 -15.81 23.06
C SER A 428 -1.47 -17.29 22.77
N LYS A 429 -2.51 -17.84 23.38
CA LYS A 429 -2.89 -19.25 23.19
C LYS A 429 -4.23 -19.39 22.52
N ASN A 430 -4.35 -20.36 21.61
CA ASN A 430 -5.66 -20.76 21.09
C ASN A 430 -6.47 -21.51 22.17
N PRO A 431 -7.77 -21.78 21.96
CA PRO A 431 -8.58 -22.51 22.94
C PRO A 431 -8.13 -23.96 23.23
N ASN A 432 -7.31 -24.59 22.37
CA ASN A 432 -6.70 -25.89 22.65
C ASN A 432 -5.51 -25.79 23.62
N GLY A 433 -4.97 -24.58 23.83
CA GLY A 433 -3.84 -24.31 24.73
C GLY A 433 -2.49 -24.22 24.04
N ASP A 434 -2.48 -24.35 22.70
CA ASP A 434 -1.28 -24.21 21.87
C ASP A 434 -0.97 -22.72 21.68
N SER A 435 0.33 -22.40 21.56
CA SER A 435 0.78 -21.08 21.13
C SER A 435 0.19 -20.77 19.75
N ALA A 436 -0.39 -19.58 19.58
CA ALA A 436 -1.00 -19.18 18.33
C ALA A 436 -0.85 -17.68 18.08
N ASP A 437 -0.75 -17.31 16.81
CA ASP A 437 -0.81 -15.93 16.35
C ASP A 437 -2.18 -15.60 15.75
N THR A 438 -2.39 -14.35 15.31
CA THR A 438 -3.61 -13.92 14.64
C THR A 438 -3.74 -14.68 13.33
N ALA A 439 -4.96 -14.86 12.83
CA ALA A 439 -5.18 -15.47 11.52
C ALA A 439 -4.37 -14.75 10.42
N ALA A 440 -4.27 -13.42 10.51
CA ALA A 440 -3.52 -12.60 9.55
C ALA A 440 -1.98 -12.78 9.59
N LEU A 441 -1.42 -13.21 10.73
CA LEU A 441 0.04 -13.35 10.91
C LEU A 441 0.48 -14.81 11.04
N THR A 442 -0.47 -15.74 11.11
CA THR A 442 -0.19 -17.18 11.14
C THR A 442 0.26 -17.64 9.76
N GLN A 443 1.38 -18.38 9.71
CA GLN A 443 1.87 -18.94 8.46
C GLN A 443 0.87 -19.95 7.89
N THR A 444 0.51 -19.79 6.62
CA THR A 444 -0.34 -20.69 5.83
C THR A 444 0.36 -21.08 4.52
N SER A 445 -0.19 -22.04 3.78
CA SER A 445 0.28 -22.43 2.44
C SER A 445 -0.91 -22.49 1.48
N GLY A 446 -1.26 -21.34 0.88
CA GLY A 446 -2.33 -21.18 -0.12
C GLY A 446 -3.77 -21.37 0.37
N CYS A 447 -3.97 -21.90 1.59
CA CYS A 447 -5.26 -22.21 2.21
C CYS A 447 -5.25 -21.78 3.68
N PRO A 448 -6.40 -21.54 4.33
CA PRO A 448 -6.45 -20.99 5.69
C PRO A 448 -6.06 -21.99 6.80
N VAL A 449 -5.28 -23.03 6.49
CA VAL A 449 -4.77 -24.00 7.46
C VAL A 449 -3.50 -23.45 8.10
N SER A 450 -3.48 -23.37 9.43
CA SER A 450 -2.32 -22.97 10.23
C SER A 450 -1.18 -23.98 10.06
N MET A 451 -0.01 -23.55 9.57
CA MET A 451 1.20 -24.39 9.50
C MET A 451 1.84 -24.64 10.88
N VAL A 452 1.28 -24.07 11.95
CA VAL A 452 1.72 -24.29 13.33
C VAL A 452 0.94 -25.42 13.97
N THR A 453 -0.39 -25.31 13.95
CA THR A 453 -1.30 -26.14 14.76
C THR A 453 -2.17 -27.06 13.90
N GLY A 454 -2.26 -26.81 12.60
CA GLY A 454 -3.14 -27.54 11.69
C GLY A 454 -4.61 -27.17 11.80
N GLU A 455 -4.98 -26.18 12.60
CA GLU A 455 -6.36 -25.67 12.66
C GLU A 455 -6.71 -24.84 11.41
N GLU A 456 -7.97 -24.84 11.01
CA GLU A 456 -8.51 -23.91 10.01
C GLU A 456 -8.71 -22.54 10.67
N LEU A 457 -8.28 -21.48 9.99
CA LEU A 457 -8.37 -20.09 10.37
C LEU A 457 -9.09 -19.30 9.27
N LEU A 458 -10.41 -19.45 9.19
CA LEU A 458 -11.21 -18.87 8.11
C LEU A 458 -11.84 -17.55 8.58
N THR A 459 -11.35 -16.44 8.06
CA THR A 459 -11.92 -15.10 8.31
C THR A 459 -12.70 -14.64 7.08
N LEU A 460 -13.91 -14.13 7.29
CA LEU A 460 -14.82 -13.67 6.23
C LEU A 460 -15.46 -12.34 6.62
N ASP A 461 -15.56 -11.43 5.65
CA ASP A 461 -16.17 -10.12 5.83
C ASP A 461 -17.66 -10.21 5.51
N ASP A 462 -18.50 -9.80 6.47
CA ASP A 462 -19.95 -9.90 6.36
C ASP A 462 -20.65 -8.53 6.28
N GLY A 463 -19.91 -7.43 6.42
CA GLY A 463 -20.43 -6.09 6.24
C GLY A 463 -19.52 -4.99 6.79
N THR A 464 -19.78 -3.75 6.39
CA THR A 464 -18.99 -2.58 6.80
C THR A 464 -19.88 -1.48 7.37
N LEU A 465 -19.40 -0.83 8.42
CA LEU A 465 -19.90 0.44 8.92
C LEU A 465 -18.93 1.54 8.48
N ASP A 466 -19.43 2.47 7.67
CA ASP A 466 -18.70 3.66 7.23
C ASP A 466 -18.68 4.75 8.30
N GLY A 467 -17.73 5.68 8.17
CA GLY A 467 -17.53 6.81 9.08
C GLY A 467 -16.05 7.15 9.24
N CYS A 468 -15.74 8.10 10.13
CA CYS A 468 -14.37 8.51 10.44
C CYS A 468 -13.53 7.38 11.08
N LEU A 469 -14.20 6.45 11.76
CA LEU A 469 -13.63 5.19 12.22
C LEU A 469 -14.38 4.04 11.52
N PRO A 470 -13.96 3.65 10.30
CA PRO A 470 -14.62 2.58 9.57
C PRO A 470 -14.45 1.24 10.31
N PHE A 471 -15.48 0.39 10.25
CA PHE A 471 -15.47 -0.91 10.92
C PHE A 471 -15.97 -2.01 10.00
N VAL A 472 -15.17 -3.06 9.84
CA VAL A 472 -15.56 -4.27 9.11
C VAL A 472 -16.04 -5.30 10.12
N PHE A 473 -17.30 -5.72 10.00
CA PHE A 473 -17.80 -6.86 10.73
C PHE A 473 -17.35 -8.14 10.04
N THR A 474 -16.48 -8.88 10.70
CA THR A 474 -16.01 -10.18 10.22
C THR A 474 -16.58 -11.30 11.08
N ARG A 475 -16.78 -12.45 10.46
CA ARG A 475 -16.91 -13.74 11.14
C ARG A 475 -15.63 -14.54 10.97
N LEU A 476 -15.32 -15.35 11.97
CA LEU A 476 -14.11 -16.14 11.98
C LEU A 476 -14.41 -17.55 12.48
N TYR A 477 -14.03 -18.56 11.72
CA TYR A 477 -14.00 -19.95 12.17
C TYR A 477 -12.59 -20.33 12.60
N ARG A 478 -12.50 -20.98 13.76
CA ARG A 478 -11.26 -21.54 14.29
C ARG A 478 -11.50 -22.97 14.77
N THR A 479 -10.80 -23.96 14.22
CA THR A 479 -11.01 -25.38 14.60
C THR A 479 -10.79 -25.62 16.10
N SER A 480 -9.82 -24.96 16.73
CA SER A 480 -9.61 -25.12 18.17
C SER A 480 -10.76 -24.53 19.02
N ALA A 481 -11.61 -23.69 18.44
CA ALA A 481 -12.75 -23.07 19.14
C ALA A 481 -14.07 -23.87 19.04
N VAL A 482 -14.10 -25.07 18.46
CA VAL A 482 -15.34 -25.85 18.19
C VAL A 482 -16.17 -26.20 19.43
N GLU A 483 -15.57 -26.14 20.62
CA GLU A 483 -16.28 -26.34 21.89
C GLU A 483 -16.93 -25.04 22.43
N LEU A 484 -16.51 -23.89 21.90
CA LEU A 484 -16.95 -22.56 22.30
C LEU A 484 -18.08 -22.08 21.40
N ASP A 485 -19.05 -21.40 22.02
CA ASP A 485 -20.13 -20.71 21.34
C ASP A 485 -20.26 -19.31 21.91
N VAL A 486 -19.99 -18.31 21.07
CA VAL A 486 -20.07 -16.88 21.42
C VAL A 486 -21.28 -16.22 20.75
N GLY A 487 -22.26 -17.01 20.30
CA GLY A 487 -23.49 -16.54 19.67
C GLY A 487 -23.47 -16.53 18.14
N LEU A 488 -22.40 -17.00 17.49
CA LEU A 488 -22.36 -17.25 16.04
C LEU A 488 -22.31 -18.75 15.71
N GLY A 489 -22.59 -19.60 16.70
CA GLY A 489 -22.48 -21.04 16.61
C GLY A 489 -21.08 -21.56 16.96
N ARG A 490 -21.01 -22.87 17.16
CA ARG A 490 -19.80 -23.55 17.64
C ARG A 490 -18.61 -23.42 16.70
N GLY A 491 -17.45 -23.00 17.22
CA GLY A 491 -16.23 -22.77 16.44
C GLY A 491 -16.18 -21.43 15.71
N TRP A 492 -17.30 -20.70 15.69
CA TRP A 492 -17.41 -19.39 15.06
C TRP A 492 -17.33 -18.26 16.08
N SER A 493 -16.75 -17.17 15.63
CA SER A 493 -16.54 -15.92 16.35
C SER A 493 -16.84 -14.74 15.44
N HIS A 494 -16.84 -13.52 15.98
CA HIS A 494 -17.02 -12.31 15.18
C HIS A 494 -16.20 -11.13 15.70
N ALA A 495 -16.02 -10.10 14.88
CA ALA A 495 -15.19 -8.92 15.13
C ALA A 495 -15.48 -8.14 16.43
N LEU A 496 -16.65 -8.32 17.05
CA LEU A 496 -17.03 -7.67 18.30
C LEU A 496 -16.94 -8.61 19.53
N ALA A 497 -16.50 -9.85 19.36
CA ALA A 497 -16.50 -10.90 20.39
C ALA A 497 -15.34 -10.79 21.40
N HIS A 498 -14.76 -9.60 21.56
CA HIS A 498 -13.72 -9.33 22.55
C HIS A 498 -14.30 -9.28 23.98
N ARG A 499 -13.55 -9.81 24.93
CA ARG A 499 -13.90 -9.81 26.37
C ARG A 499 -12.65 -9.91 27.24
N LEU A 500 -12.74 -9.43 28.48
CA LEU A 500 -11.72 -9.65 29.49
C LEU A 500 -12.26 -10.61 30.55
N LEU A 501 -11.46 -11.60 30.93
CA LEU A 501 -11.66 -12.35 32.16
C LEU A 501 -10.79 -11.73 33.25
N LEU A 502 -11.42 -11.27 34.32
CA LEU A 502 -10.73 -10.66 35.46
C LEU A 502 -10.56 -11.75 36.53
N GLU A 503 -9.32 -12.16 36.79
CA GLU A 503 -8.95 -13.23 37.72
C GLU A 503 -7.96 -12.71 38.76
N GLY A 504 -8.48 -12.10 39.83
CA GLY A 504 -7.64 -11.54 40.91
C GLY A 504 -6.74 -10.41 40.38
N GLU A 505 -5.42 -10.64 40.41
CA GLU A 505 -4.41 -9.69 39.90
C GLU A 505 -4.07 -9.90 38.41
N GLN A 506 -4.81 -10.77 37.70
CA GLN A 506 -4.61 -11.07 36.30
C GLN A 506 -5.84 -10.71 35.45
N VAL A 507 -5.57 -10.27 34.22
CA VAL A 507 -6.56 -10.03 33.18
C VAL A 507 -6.23 -10.93 32.00
N ILE A 508 -7.19 -11.72 31.53
CA ILE A 508 -7.05 -12.49 30.30
C ILE A 508 -7.91 -11.82 29.24
N TRP A 509 -7.25 -11.20 28.26
CA TRP A 509 -7.93 -10.71 27.07
C TRP A 509 -8.24 -11.88 26.14
N ILE A 510 -9.51 -12.10 25.87
CA ILE A 510 -9.97 -13.02 24.84
C ILE A 510 -10.40 -12.18 23.64
N ASP A 511 -9.68 -12.34 22.54
CA ASP A 511 -9.88 -11.56 21.33
C ASP A 511 -11.00 -12.13 20.44
N GLN A 512 -11.27 -11.44 19.32
CA GLN A 512 -12.24 -11.83 18.29
C GLN A 512 -11.90 -13.15 17.58
N GLU A 513 -10.71 -13.72 17.80
CA GLU A 513 -10.33 -15.03 17.29
C GLU A 513 -10.37 -16.13 18.37
N ASN A 514 -10.88 -15.80 19.57
CA ASN A 514 -10.83 -16.62 20.78
C ASN A 514 -9.42 -16.94 21.30
N ARG A 515 -8.39 -16.18 20.90
CA ARG A 515 -7.05 -16.31 21.49
C ARG A 515 -7.05 -15.67 22.88
N ARG A 516 -6.28 -16.26 23.78
CA ARG A 516 -6.16 -15.84 25.18
C ARG A 516 -4.79 -15.21 25.41
N THR A 517 -4.80 -13.94 25.76
CA THR A 517 -3.61 -13.14 26.04
C THR A 517 -3.62 -12.69 27.49
N PRO A 518 -2.70 -13.19 28.34
CA PRO A 518 -2.64 -12.77 29.73
C PRO A 518 -1.94 -11.42 29.88
N PHE A 519 -2.45 -10.62 30.81
CA PHE A 519 -1.84 -9.39 31.32
C PHE A 519 -1.98 -9.37 32.85
N PRO A 520 -1.05 -8.77 33.60
CA PRO A 520 -1.33 -8.33 34.96
C PRO A 520 -2.40 -7.23 34.95
N LEU A 521 -3.17 -7.14 36.04
CA LEU A 521 -4.14 -6.05 36.21
C LEU A 521 -3.41 -4.71 36.35
N PRO A 522 -3.70 -3.71 35.48
CA PRO A 522 -3.11 -2.37 35.63
C PRO A 522 -3.45 -1.72 36.96
N THR A 523 -2.49 -1.01 37.55
CA THR A 523 -2.64 -0.30 38.84
C THR A 523 -2.24 1.17 38.70
N ASP A 524 -2.45 1.99 39.73
CA ASP A 524 -1.91 3.37 39.76
C ASP A 524 -0.39 3.41 39.59
N GLN A 525 0.33 2.37 40.04
CA GLN A 525 1.79 2.27 39.91
C GLN A 525 2.22 1.77 38.53
N ARG A 526 1.36 1.00 37.85
CA ARG A 526 1.61 0.39 36.54
C ARG A 526 0.40 0.62 35.63
N PRO A 527 0.21 1.85 35.14
CA PRO A 527 -1.00 2.22 34.41
C PRO A 527 -1.03 1.65 32.99
N ALA A 528 0.11 1.27 32.43
CA ALA A 528 0.25 0.66 31.11
C ALA A 528 1.21 -0.53 31.18
N ILE A 529 0.79 -1.67 30.64
CA ILE A 529 1.58 -2.91 30.61
C ILE A 529 1.56 -3.48 29.19
N HIS A 530 2.72 -3.74 28.65
CA HIS A 530 2.92 -4.33 27.34
C HIS A 530 2.99 -5.86 27.42
N ASN A 531 2.61 -6.52 26.34
CA ASN A 531 2.94 -7.91 26.07
C ASN A 531 3.54 -7.95 24.67
N SER A 532 4.87 -7.96 24.60
CA SER A 532 5.61 -7.89 23.34
C SER A 532 5.33 -9.07 22.40
N LEU A 533 5.14 -10.28 22.95
CA LEU A 533 4.87 -11.49 22.15
C LEU A 533 3.46 -11.46 21.53
N ALA A 534 2.47 -10.98 22.29
CA ALA A 534 1.11 -10.81 21.77
C ALA A 534 0.95 -9.55 20.91
N ARG A 535 1.96 -8.67 20.87
CA ARG A 535 1.90 -7.34 20.25
C ARG A 535 0.63 -6.62 20.70
N ALA A 536 0.48 -6.45 22.00
CA ALA A 536 -0.66 -5.76 22.58
C ALA A 536 -0.26 -5.08 23.89
N ALA A 537 -1.01 -4.06 24.29
CA ALA A 537 -0.85 -3.40 25.57
C ALA A 537 -2.20 -3.24 26.25
N ILE A 538 -2.22 -3.32 27.57
CA ILE A 538 -3.37 -3.00 28.40
C ILE A 538 -3.07 -1.74 29.22
N TYR A 539 -4.05 -0.85 29.34
CA TYR A 539 -3.92 0.36 30.14
C TYR A 539 -5.24 0.75 30.80
N ARG A 540 -5.15 1.61 31.81
CA ARG A 540 -6.32 2.20 32.45
C ARG A 540 -6.86 3.36 31.61
N GLY A 541 -8.17 3.37 31.42
CA GLY A 541 -8.88 4.48 30.79
C GLY A 541 -9.01 5.70 31.69
N ALA A 542 -9.59 6.76 31.13
CA ALA A 542 -9.87 7.99 31.87
C ALA A 542 -11.04 7.82 32.86
N GLU A 543 -11.93 6.88 32.56
CA GLU A 543 -13.11 6.58 33.38
C GLU A 543 -12.76 5.55 34.47
N PRO A 544 -13.39 5.62 35.66
CA PRO A 544 -13.22 4.60 36.69
C PRO A 544 -13.55 3.20 36.13
N ASP A 545 -12.70 2.22 36.46
CA ASP A 545 -12.83 0.81 36.06
C ASP A 545 -12.81 0.55 34.54
N GLU A 546 -12.43 1.54 33.72
CA GLU A 546 -12.19 1.35 32.30
C GLU A 546 -10.80 0.74 32.06
N LEU A 547 -10.79 -0.36 31.32
CA LEU A 547 -9.57 -0.98 30.81
C LEU A 547 -9.57 -0.86 29.29
N ILE A 548 -8.43 -0.51 28.72
CA ILE A 548 -8.30 -0.33 27.29
C ILE A 548 -7.19 -1.26 26.76
N ILE A 549 -7.48 -1.96 25.68
CA ILE A 549 -6.50 -2.76 24.94
C ILE A 549 -6.11 -2.01 23.68
N ALA A 550 -4.80 -1.88 23.45
CA ALA A 550 -4.21 -1.38 22.21
C ALA A 550 -3.46 -2.50 21.48
N GLN A 551 -3.56 -2.50 20.17
CA GLN A 551 -2.76 -3.33 19.27
C GLN A 551 -1.99 -2.43 18.29
N PRO A 552 -0.80 -2.84 17.82
CA PRO A 552 -0.08 -2.11 16.80
C PRO A 552 -0.72 -2.30 15.43
N GLY A 553 -0.52 -1.33 14.55
CA GLY A 553 -1.04 -1.32 13.19
C GLY A 553 -1.72 0.00 12.88
N GLU A 554 -1.56 0.48 11.65
CA GLU A 554 -2.32 1.64 11.20
C GLU A 554 -3.81 1.28 11.15
N GLY A 555 -4.64 2.05 11.85
CA GLY A 555 -6.08 1.80 11.94
C GLY A 555 -6.54 0.78 12.99
N ALA A 556 -5.63 0.18 13.78
CA ALA A 556 -6.02 -0.68 14.89
C ALA A 556 -6.77 0.14 15.98
N PRO A 557 -8.03 -0.19 16.32
CA PRO A 557 -8.77 0.58 17.30
C PRO A 557 -8.31 0.26 18.72
N PHE A 558 -8.40 1.26 19.59
CA PHE A 558 -8.40 1.09 21.03
C PHE A 558 -9.71 0.45 21.47
N LEU A 559 -9.63 -0.68 22.17
CA LEU A 559 -10.78 -1.45 22.62
C LEU A 559 -11.10 -1.11 24.07
N HIS A 560 -12.25 -0.49 24.32
CA HIS A 560 -12.65 -0.03 25.65
C HIS A 560 -13.52 -1.07 26.36
N PHE A 561 -13.10 -1.49 27.56
CA PHE A 561 -13.80 -2.46 28.39
C PHE A 561 -14.23 -1.87 29.72
N ARG A 562 -15.39 -2.33 30.22
CA ARG A 562 -15.86 -2.12 31.59
C ARG A 562 -16.44 -3.43 32.10
N ASP A 563 -16.09 -3.81 33.32
CA ASP A 563 -16.48 -5.10 33.93
C ASP A 563 -16.20 -6.31 33.01
N GLY A 564 -15.12 -6.23 32.23
CA GLY A 564 -14.71 -7.24 31.27
C GLY A 564 -15.51 -7.30 29.96
N HIS A 565 -16.48 -6.41 29.75
CA HIS A 565 -17.27 -6.32 28.53
C HIS A 565 -16.80 -5.18 27.63
N LEU A 566 -16.70 -5.43 26.32
CA LEU A 566 -16.43 -4.39 25.32
C LEU A 566 -17.60 -3.38 25.30
N THR A 567 -17.26 -2.08 25.34
CA THR A 567 -18.21 -0.95 25.42
C THR A 567 -18.04 0.05 24.28
N ALA A 568 -16.82 0.19 23.75
CA ALA A 568 -16.54 1.08 22.64
C ALA A 568 -15.24 0.68 21.93
N LEU A 569 -15.08 1.21 20.72
CA LEU A 569 -13.83 1.22 19.97
C LEU A 569 -13.48 2.67 19.67
N SER A 570 -12.22 3.07 19.77
CA SER A 570 -11.78 4.40 19.36
C SER A 570 -10.48 4.39 18.58
N ASP A 571 -10.12 5.50 17.95
CA ASP A 571 -8.81 5.68 17.33
C ASP A 571 -7.98 6.75 18.06
N ARG A 572 -6.80 7.05 17.52
CA ARG A 572 -5.89 8.10 18.00
C ARG A 572 -6.43 9.53 17.86
N TYR A 573 -7.46 9.72 17.04
CA TYR A 573 -8.13 11.01 16.82
C TYR A 573 -9.39 11.16 17.69
N ALA A 574 -9.63 10.20 18.60
CA ALA A 574 -10.81 10.12 19.44
C ALA A 574 -12.14 9.93 18.68
N ASN A 575 -12.09 9.51 17.41
CA ASN A 575 -13.28 8.98 16.74
C ASN A 575 -13.71 7.71 17.48
N ARG A 576 -15.01 7.52 17.72
CA ARG A 576 -15.49 6.48 18.63
C ARG A 576 -16.73 5.77 18.10
N LEU A 577 -16.67 4.44 18.09
CA LEU A 577 -17.82 3.57 17.90
C LEU A 577 -18.34 3.12 19.26
N THR A 578 -19.63 3.28 19.51
CA THR A 578 -20.25 2.95 20.80
C THR A 578 -21.14 1.73 20.69
N LEU A 579 -21.06 0.85 21.68
CA LEU A 579 -21.82 -0.39 21.72
C LEU A 579 -23.03 -0.24 22.65
N GLN A 580 -24.18 -0.73 22.19
CA GLN A 580 -25.38 -0.92 23.00
C GLN A 580 -25.60 -2.42 23.20
N ARG A 581 -26.13 -2.79 24.37
CA ARG A 581 -26.44 -4.19 24.70
C ARG A 581 -27.93 -4.37 24.95
N ASN A 582 -28.44 -5.54 24.64
CA ASN A 582 -29.79 -5.96 25.01
C ASN A 582 -29.85 -6.38 26.49
N ILE A 583 -31.06 -6.71 26.97
CA ILE A 583 -31.28 -7.17 28.36
C ILE A 583 -30.57 -8.49 28.71
N HIS A 584 -30.13 -9.26 27.71
CA HIS A 584 -29.41 -10.52 27.85
C HIS A 584 -27.90 -10.33 27.87
N GLY A 585 -27.43 -9.09 27.73
CA GLY A 585 -26.03 -8.72 27.67
C GLY A 585 -25.39 -8.87 26.29
N ASP A 586 -26.12 -9.24 25.23
CA ASP A 586 -25.56 -9.33 23.88
C ASP A 586 -25.48 -7.94 23.24
N ILE A 587 -24.48 -7.72 22.38
CA ILE A 587 -24.33 -6.46 21.65
C ILE A 587 -25.48 -6.32 20.65
N SER A 588 -26.36 -5.34 20.82
CA SER A 588 -27.50 -5.11 19.93
C SER A 588 -27.23 -4.05 18.86
N ARG A 589 -26.31 -3.12 19.10
CA ARG A 589 -25.97 -2.03 18.17
C ARG A 589 -24.51 -1.60 18.30
N LEU A 590 -23.88 -1.29 17.18
CA LEU A 590 -22.62 -0.55 17.05
C LEU A 590 -22.90 0.78 16.33
N ASP A 591 -22.78 1.90 17.01
CA ASP A 591 -23.11 3.25 16.49
C ASP A 591 -21.85 4.07 16.25
N ASN A 592 -21.75 4.71 15.09
CA ASN A 592 -20.62 5.56 14.72
C ASN A 592 -20.72 7.02 15.21
N GLY A 593 -21.82 7.39 15.87
CA GLY A 593 -22.06 8.76 16.36
C GLY A 593 -22.41 9.77 15.27
N ALA A 594 -22.43 9.36 14.00
CA ALA A 594 -22.76 10.17 12.82
C ALA A 594 -24.09 9.71 12.18
N GLY A 595 -24.97 9.09 12.96
CA GLY A 595 -26.29 8.65 12.51
C GLY A 595 -26.28 7.38 11.65
N ARG A 596 -25.20 6.59 11.68
CA ARG A 596 -25.15 5.24 11.10
C ARG A 596 -24.83 4.21 12.17
N SER A 597 -25.40 3.02 12.05
CA SER A 597 -25.09 1.93 12.96
C SER A 597 -25.25 0.56 12.33
N LEU A 598 -24.58 -0.44 12.89
CA LEU A 598 -24.90 -1.84 12.68
C LEU A 598 -25.83 -2.31 13.80
N ARG A 599 -26.98 -2.88 13.45
CA ARG A 599 -27.88 -3.55 14.39
C ARG A 599 -27.68 -5.06 14.28
N LEU A 600 -27.37 -5.69 15.41
CA LEU A 600 -27.20 -7.13 15.52
C LEU A 600 -28.51 -7.74 16.02
N ARG A 601 -29.09 -8.67 15.24
CA ARG A 601 -30.36 -9.34 15.57
C ARG A 601 -30.10 -10.75 16.07
N TYR A 602 -30.73 -11.10 17.19
CA TYR A 602 -30.55 -12.40 17.83
C TYR A 602 -31.85 -13.19 17.91
N GLU A 603 -31.72 -14.51 17.79
CA GLU A 603 -32.75 -15.48 18.13
C GLU A 603 -32.13 -16.54 19.05
N HIS A 604 -32.74 -16.83 20.20
CA HIS A 604 -32.18 -17.79 21.18
C HIS A 604 -30.69 -17.53 21.50
N ARG A 605 -30.30 -16.25 21.67
CA ARG A 605 -28.92 -15.78 21.87
C ARG A 605 -27.94 -16.02 20.71
N HIS A 606 -28.41 -16.44 19.54
CA HIS A 606 -27.60 -16.58 18.34
C HIS A 606 -27.84 -15.42 17.38
N LEU A 607 -26.78 -14.81 16.86
CA LEU A 607 -26.82 -13.76 15.86
C LEU A 607 -27.40 -14.32 14.58
N VAL A 608 -28.59 -13.89 14.19
CA VAL A 608 -29.28 -14.34 12.97
C VAL A 608 -29.11 -13.37 11.81
N ALA A 609 -28.72 -12.12 12.06
CA ALA A 609 -28.45 -11.14 11.02
C ALA A 609 -27.81 -9.86 11.54
N ILE A 610 -27.25 -9.10 10.60
CA ILE A 610 -26.71 -7.76 10.82
C ILE A 610 -27.37 -6.81 9.84
N ASP A 611 -27.97 -5.76 10.35
CA ASP A 611 -28.63 -4.73 9.57
C ASP A 611 -27.83 -3.42 9.63
N TYR A 612 -27.62 -2.79 8.48
CA TYR A 612 -27.14 -1.42 8.39
C TYR A 612 -28.31 -0.47 8.62
N GLN A 613 -28.16 0.48 9.54
CA GLN A 613 -29.22 1.41 9.91
C GLN A 613 -28.82 2.89 9.80
N SER A 614 -29.78 3.72 9.39
CA SER A 614 -29.74 5.19 9.44
C SER A 614 -30.49 5.71 10.65
N PHE A 615 -30.01 6.81 11.22
CA PHE A 615 -30.79 7.62 12.15
C PHE A 615 -31.64 8.66 11.40
N HIS A 616 -32.93 8.67 11.66
CA HIS A 616 -33.91 9.65 11.20
C HIS A 616 -34.72 10.13 12.40
N PRO A 617 -34.75 11.43 12.72
CA PRO A 617 -35.53 11.93 13.85
C PRO A 617 -36.99 11.43 13.84
N ALA A 618 -37.42 10.81 14.94
CA ALA A 618 -38.76 10.28 15.15
C ALA A 618 -39.24 10.54 16.59
N LEU A 619 -40.49 10.20 16.89
CA LEU A 619 -41.08 10.42 18.22
C LEU A 619 -40.45 9.52 19.29
N THR A 620 -39.98 8.33 18.92
CA THR A 620 -39.28 7.39 19.79
C THR A 620 -37.92 7.03 19.21
N LEU A 621 -36.97 6.65 20.07
CA LEU A 621 -35.62 6.26 19.65
C LEU A 621 -35.63 5.02 18.75
N ASP A 622 -36.54 4.08 19.00
CA ASP A 622 -36.66 2.85 18.21
C ASP A 622 -37.19 3.13 16.79
N GLU A 623 -38.14 4.04 16.64
CA GLU A 623 -38.63 4.50 15.32
C GLU A 623 -37.61 5.38 14.60
N ALA A 624 -36.66 5.95 15.34
CA ALA A 624 -35.64 6.81 14.75
C ALA A 624 -34.60 6.03 13.95
N TRP A 625 -34.37 4.77 14.28
CA TRP A 625 -33.44 3.92 13.54
C TRP A 625 -34.16 3.12 12.45
N ARG A 626 -33.83 3.39 11.19
CA ARG A 626 -34.37 2.66 10.03
C ARG A 626 -33.32 1.73 9.46
N THR A 627 -33.71 0.48 9.22
CA THR A 627 -32.86 -0.47 8.49
C THR A 627 -32.88 -0.12 7.01
N GLU A 628 -31.69 0.13 6.45
CA GLU A 628 -31.51 0.35 5.01
C GLU A 628 -31.28 -0.97 4.27
N GLN A 629 -30.47 -1.85 4.87
CA GLN A 629 -30.12 -3.13 4.27
C GLN A 629 -29.74 -4.15 5.34
N THR A 630 -30.14 -5.41 5.17
CA THR A 630 -29.54 -6.53 5.89
C THR A 630 -28.26 -6.92 5.17
N LEU A 631 -27.11 -6.74 5.84
CA LEU A 631 -25.79 -7.00 5.28
C LEU A 631 -25.50 -8.50 5.17
N VAL A 632 -25.96 -9.26 6.18
CA VAL A 632 -25.79 -10.69 6.27
C VAL A 632 -26.92 -11.31 7.11
N SER A 633 -27.27 -12.55 6.80
CA SER A 633 -28.13 -13.39 7.65
C SER A 633 -27.52 -14.78 7.84
N TYR A 634 -27.80 -15.38 8.98
CA TYR A 634 -27.21 -16.64 9.42
C TYR A 634 -28.28 -17.66 9.78
N ARG A 635 -28.02 -18.93 9.50
CA ARG A 635 -28.90 -20.04 9.86
C ARG A 635 -28.13 -21.13 10.59
N TYR A 636 -28.83 -21.73 11.55
CA TYR A 636 -28.29 -22.73 12.44
C TYR A 636 -29.08 -24.03 12.36
N ASP A 637 -28.39 -25.14 12.62
CA ASP A 637 -29.08 -26.41 12.89
C ASP A 637 -29.50 -26.54 14.36
N GLY A 638 -30.17 -27.64 14.70
CA GLY A 638 -30.62 -27.91 16.07
C GLY A 638 -29.49 -28.17 17.08
N ARG A 639 -28.22 -28.22 16.63
CA ARG A 639 -27.02 -28.33 17.47
C ARG A 639 -26.27 -26.99 17.57
N PHE A 640 -26.87 -25.89 17.10
CA PHE A 640 -26.30 -24.56 17.09
C PHE A 640 -24.99 -24.46 16.29
N ARG A 641 -24.89 -25.21 15.18
CA ARG A 641 -23.82 -25.05 14.19
C ARG A 641 -24.30 -24.09 13.11
N LEU A 642 -23.45 -23.14 12.69
CA LEU A 642 -23.73 -22.24 11.57
C LEU A 642 -23.71 -23.05 10.27
N ILE A 643 -24.87 -23.28 9.65
CA ILE A 643 -24.98 -24.12 8.44
C ILE A 643 -25.10 -23.31 7.15
N GLU A 644 -25.50 -22.04 7.26
CA GLU A 644 -25.64 -21.15 6.10
C GLU A 644 -25.45 -19.69 6.52
N ALA A 645 -24.76 -18.93 5.67
CA ALA A 645 -24.69 -17.49 5.76
C ALA A 645 -24.97 -16.88 4.39
N THR A 646 -25.89 -15.92 4.35
CA THR A 646 -26.37 -15.27 3.13
C THR A 646 -26.03 -13.79 3.17
N ASN A 647 -25.28 -13.31 2.19
CA ASN A 647 -24.89 -11.91 2.08
C ASN A 647 -26.04 -11.02 1.57
N ALA A 648 -25.80 -9.72 1.49
CA ALA A 648 -26.78 -8.74 1.07
C ALA A 648 -27.27 -8.89 -0.39
N ALA A 649 -26.53 -9.61 -1.23
CA ALA A 649 -26.91 -9.94 -2.62
C ALA A 649 -27.76 -11.21 -2.72
N GLY A 650 -28.00 -11.91 -1.60
CA GLY A 650 -28.72 -13.19 -1.55
C GLY A 650 -27.83 -14.40 -1.87
N GLU A 651 -26.52 -14.21 -2.02
CA GLU A 651 -25.56 -15.28 -2.24
C GLU A 651 -25.27 -15.98 -0.92
N SER A 652 -25.27 -17.31 -0.92
CA SER A 652 -25.19 -18.11 0.31
C SER A 652 -23.98 -19.05 0.32
N GLU A 653 -23.26 -19.07 1.43
CA GLU A 653 -22.28 -20.10 1.75
C GLU A 653 -22.90 -21.13 2.70
N ARG A 654 -22.53 -22.40 2.55
CA ARG A 654 -23.01 -23.51 3.40
C ARG A 654 -21.85 -24.24 4.06
N TYR A 655 -22.11 -24.77 5.25
CA TYR A 655 -21.09 -25.47 6.05
C TYR A 655 -21.64 -26.79 6.58
N ASP A 656 -20.87 -27.86 6.42
CA ASP A 656 -21.13 -29.16 7.01
C ASP A 656 -20.04 -29.52 8.01
N TYR A 657 -20.41 -30.31 9.02
CA TYR A 657 -19.57 -30.59 10.17
C TYR A 657 -19.66 -32.04 10.61
N ASP A 658 -18.63 -32.50 11.30
CA ASP A 658 -18.66 -33.74 12.04
C ASP A 658 -19.49 -33.65 13.33
N ASP A 659 -19.52 -34.74 14.09
CA ASP A 659 -20.23 -34.82 15.37
C ASP A 659 -19.60 -34.00 16.50
N GLN A 660 -18.40 -33.48 16.32
CA GLN A 660 -17.69 -32.63 17.28
C GLN A 660 -17.58 -31.18 16.81
N HIS A 661 -18.39 -30.80 15.82
CA HIS A 661 -18.50 -29.44 15.29
C HIS A 661 -17.27 -28.97 14.48
N VAL A 662 -16.40 -29.90 14.07
CA VAL A 662 -15.29 -29.62 13.15
C VAL A 662 -15.82 -29.58 11.72
N ILE A 663 -15.43 -28.55 10.95
CA ILE A 663 -15.90 -28.35 9.59
C ILE A 663 -15.39 -29.46 8.65
N LEU A 664 -16.28 -30.07 7.88
CA LEU A 664 -15.95 -31.09 6.88
C LEU A 664 -16.08 -30.55 5.46
N GLN A 665 -17.00 -29.62 5.24
CA GLN A 665 -17.24 -29.01 3.93
C GLN A 665 -17.66 -27.55 4.07
N ARG A 666 -17.21 -26.73 3.12
CA ARG A 666 -17.64 -25.37 2.87
C ARG A 666 -18.02 -25.25 1.41
N GLN A 667 -19.26 -24.89 1.14
CA GLN A 667 -19.74 -24.63 -0.21
C GLN A 667 -19.92 -23.12 -0.40
N LEU A 668 -19.29 -22.57 -1.43
CA LEU A 668 -19.46 -21.18 -1.84
C LEU A 668 -20.73 -20.99 -2.66
N ALA A 669 -21.19 -19.74 -2.77
CA ALA A 669 -22.38 -19.39 -3.57
C ALA A 669 -22.28 -19.81 -5.05
N GLY A 670 -21.07 -19.77 -5.63
CA GLY A 670 -20.80 -20.22 -6.99
C GLY A 670 -20.79 -21.75 -7.18
N GLY A 671 -21.07 -22.53 -6.14
CA GLY A 671 -21.14 -24.00 -6.17
C GLY A 671 -19.82 -24.72 -5.90
N ALA A 672 -18.68 -24.02 -5.93
CA ALA A 672 -17.39 -24.58 -5.52
C ALA A 672 -17.45 -25.05 -4.07
N SER A 673 -16.93 -26.26 -3.80
CA SER A 673 -16.87 -26.82 -2.44
C SER A 673 -15.43 -27.09 -2.03
N PHE A 674 -15.12 -26.83 -0.79
CA PHE A 674 -13.86 -27.16 -0.12
C PHE A 674 -14.13 -28.21 0.95
N PHE A 675 -13.19 -29.11 1.13
CA PHE A 675 -13.31 -30.27 1.99
C PHE A 675 -12.06 -30.48 2.81
N TRP A 676 -12.24 -30.91 4.06
CA TRP A 676 -11.15 -31.16 4.99
C TRP A 676 -11.19 -32.59 5.49
N GLU A 677 -10.00 -33.18 5.62
CA GLU A 677 -9.77 -34.40 6.38
C GLU A 677 -8.95 -34.04 7.61
N TRP A 678 -9.37 -34.55 8.76
CA TRP A 678 -8.81 -34.20 10.05
C TRP A 678 -8.20 -35.42 10.73
N GLN A 679 -7.03 -35.24 11.33
CA GLN A 679 -6.47 -36.13 12.32
C GLN A 679 -6.82 -35.62 13.71
N GLY A 680 -7.26 -36.51 14.61
CA GLY A 680 -7.72 -36.12 15.94
C GLY A 680 -9.21 -35.78 15.95
N ALA A 681 -9.63 -35.05 16.99
CA ALA A 681 -11.04 -34.88 17.34
C ALA A 681 -11.25 -33.55 18.08
N GLY A 682 -12.41 -32.91 17.88
CA GLY A 682 -12.81 -31.67 18.53
C GLY A 682 -11.76 -30.57 18.39
N ARG A 683 -11.48 -29.83 19.47
CA ARG A 683 -10.53 -28.71 19.46
C ARG A 683 -9.07 -29.09 19.17
N ALA A 684 -8.74 -30.38 19.24
CA ALA A 684 -7.40 -30.90 18.96
C ALA A 684 -7.26 -31.44 17.53
N ALA A 685 -8.29 -31.30 16.68
CA ALA A 685 -8.27 -31.72 15.30
C ALA A 685 -7.25 -30.91 14.48
N ARG A 686 -6.43 -31.62 13.68
CA ARG A 686 -5.44 -31.04 12.77
C ARG A 686 -5.70 -31.49 11.33
N CYS A 687 -5.68 -30.56 10.38
CA CYS A 687 -5.94 -30.86 8.99
C CYS A 687 -4.82 -31.73 8.42
N VAL A 688 -5.15 -32.87 7.81
CA VAL A 688 -4.20 -33.75 7.10
C VAL A 688 -4.40 -33.74 5.59
N ARG A 689 -5.56 -33.25 5.13
CA ARG A 689 -5.83 -32.99 3.72
C ARG A 689 -6.85 -31.88 3.57
N HIS A 690 -6.63 -31.00 2.60
CA HIS A 690 -7.57 -29.98 2.19
C HIS A 690 -7.67 -29.97 0.66
N TRP A 691 -8.87 -30.12 0.13
CA TRP A 691 -9.08 -30.19 -1.33
C TRP A 691 -10.36 -29.49 -1.74
N ALA A 692 -10.45 -29.14 -3.02
CA ALA A 692 -11.65 -28.54 -3.60
C ALA A 692 -12.39 -29.50 -4.54
N SER A 693 -13.62 -29.14 -4.90
CA SER A 693 -14.41 -29.83 -5.93
C SER A 693 -13.83 -29.70 -7.33
N PHE A 694 -12.83 -28.83 -7.53
CA PHE A 694 -12.11 -28.64 -8.79
C PHE A 694 -10.67 -29.14 -8.68
N ALA A 695 -10.13 -29.63 -9.79
CA ALA A 695 -8.91 -30.43 -9.82
C ALA A 695 -7.61 -29.68 -9.52
N GLN A 696 -7.63 -28.37 -9.29
CA GLN A 696 -6.42 -27.54 -9.14
C GLN A 696 -5.97 -27.38 -7.68
N MET A 697 -6.69 -27.98 -6.72
CA MET A 697 -6.40 -27.83 -5.30
C MET A 697 -6.59 -29.15 -4.54
N ASP A 698 -5.48 -29.73 -4.11
CA ASP A 698 -5.39 -30.85 -3.18
C ASP A 698 -4.03 -30.74 -2.47
N SER A 699 -4.07 -30.50 -1.17
CA SER A 699 -2.88 -30.35 -0.33
C SER A 699 -2.96 -31.35 0.81
N ARG A 700 -1.83 -32.02 1.08
CA ARG A 700 -1.69 -33.01 2.17
C ARG A 700 -0.67 -32.51 3.18
N TYR A 701 -0.99 -32.70 4.46
CA TYR A 701 -0.17 -32.22 5.56
C TYR A 701 0.34 -33.40 6.39
N THR A 702 1.64 -33.45 6.61
CA THR A 702 2.28 -34.40 7.51
C THR A 702 2.88 -33.65 8.69
N TRP A 703 2.33 -33.87 9.88
CA TRP A 703 2.75 -33.21 11.12
C TRP A 703 3.85 -34.03 11.82
N GLY A 704 4.99 -33.39 12.11
CA GLY A 704 6.06 -33.93 12.93
C GLY A 704 5.90 -33.55 14.41
N GLU A 705 6.74 -34.14 15.27
CA GLU A 705 6.72 -33.89 16.73
C GLU A 705 7.43 -32.58 17.12
N ASP A 706 8.36 -32.08 16.29
CA ASP A 706 9.23 -30.93 16.58
C ASP A 706 8.71 -29.59 16.01
N GLY A 707 7.38 -29.41 15.93
CA GLY A 707 6.78 -28.21 15.33
C GLY A 707 6.99 -28.10 13.81
N GLN A 708 7.41 -29.21 13.18
CA GLN A 708 7.56 -29.34 11.74
C GLN A 708 6.25 -29.77 11.08
N VAL A 709 5.94 -29.18 9.92
CA VAL A 709 4.93 -29.67 9.00
C VAL A 709 5.49 -29.75 7.59
N THR A 710 5.18 -30.85 6.90
CA THR A 710 5.45 -31.02 5.48
C THR A 710 4.15 -30.91 4.71
N VAL A 711 4.08 -29.97 3.77
CA VAL A 711 2.97 -29.79 2.83
C VAL A 711 3.35 -30.46 1.53
N GLN A 712 2.47 -31.32 1.02
CA GLN A 712 2.59 -31.89 -0.32
C GLN A 712 1.47 -31.36 -1.20
N HIS A 713 1.84 -30.76 -2.31
CA HIS A 713 0.92 -30.21 -3.31
C HIS A 713 0.52 -31.27 -4.35
N LEU A 714 -0.50 -30.97 -5.14
CA LEU A 714 -1.05 -31.87 -6.16
C LEU A 714 -0.01 -32.30 -7.22
N ASP A 715 0.91 -31.39 -7.58
CA ASP A 715 1.98 -31.66 -8.54
C ASP A 715 3.12 -32.53 -7.97
N GLY A 716 3.01 -32.92 -6.70
CA GLY A 716 3.99 -33.72 -5.98
C GLY A 716 5.11 -32.90 -5.33
N SER A 717 5.14 -31.58 -5.55
CA SER A 717 6.09 -30.69 -4.88
C SER A 717 5.83 -30.64 -3.36
N GLN A 718 6.87 -30.32 -2.61
CA GLN A 718 6.84 -30.35 -1.15
C GLN A 718 7.43 -29.08 -0.55
N GLU A 719 6.77 -28.57 0.47
CA GLU A 719 7.27 -27.49 1.32
C GLU A 719 7.41 -27.99 2.75
N VAL A 720 8.39 -27.48 3.49
CA VAL A 720 8.58 -27.81 4.90
C VAL A 720 8.61 -26.53 5.73
N TYR A 721 7.79 -26.47 6.76
CA TYR A 721 7.76 -25.39 7.72
C TYR A 721 8.16 -25.93 9.09
N VAL A 722 8.99 -25.20 9.82
CA VAL A 722 9.37 -25.51 11.20
C VAL A 722 9.11 -24.29 12.05
N HIS A 723 8.35 -24.49 13.13
CA HIS A 723 8.02 -23.44 14.07
C HIS A 723 8.63 -23.73 15.44
N ASP A 724 8.90 -22.67 16.20
CA ASP A 724 9.27 -22.81 17.60
C ASP A 724 8.04 -22.99 18.52
N GLU A 725 8.28 -23.22 19.81
CA GLU A 725 7.24 -23.40 20.83
C GLU A 725 6.32 -22.17 20.99
N ARG A 726 6.69 -21.02 20.41
CA ARG A 726 5.93 -19.77 20.44
C ARG A 726 5.19 -19.51 19.12
N ALA A 727 5.03 -20.53 18.28
CA ALA A 727 4.34 -20.46 16.99
C ALA A 727 5.03 -19.57 15.94
N ARG A 728 6.33 -19.29 16.07
CA ARG A 728 7.08 -18.45 15.13
C ARG A 728 7.81 -19.34 14.12
N LEU A 729 7.74 -18.97 12.84
CA LEU A 729 8.41 -19.69 11.76
C LEU A 729 9.93 -19.51 11.86
N VAL A 730 10.67 -20.57 12.17
CA VAL A 730 12.14 -20.55 12.29
C VAL A 730 12.84 -21.11 11.05
N ARG A 731 12.17 -21.97 10.28
CA ARG A 731 12.70 -22.51 9.03
C ARG A 731 11.59 -22.77 8.02
N LYS A 732 11.80 -22.36 6.77
CA LYS A 732 10.98 -22.74 5.62
C LYS A 732 11.88 -23.37 4.56
N VAL A 733 11.44 -24.49 3.97
CA VAL A 733 12.05 -25.09 2.79
C VAL A 733 11.03 -25.00 1.66
N GLU A 734 11.43 -24.34 0.58
CA GLU A 734 10.64 -24.17 -0.63
C GLU A 734 10.66 -25.45 -1.51
N PRO A 735 9.76 -25.56 -2.50
CA PRO A 735 9.70 -26.72 -3.41
C PRO A 735 11.00 -27.06 -4.15
N ASP A 736 11.83 -26.05 -4.41
CA ASP A 736 13.12 -26.20 -5.09
C ASP A 736 14.28 -26.58 -4.13
N GLY A 737 13.99 -26.71 -2.83
CA GLY A 737 14.95 -27.00 -1.79
C GLY A 737 15.62 -25.77 -1.17
N GLY A 738 15.30 -24.55 -1.63
CA GLY A 738 15.75 -23.29 -1.04
C GLY A 738 15.31 -23.18 0.41
N GLN A 739 16.20 -22.71 1.29
CA GLN A 739 15.95 -22.65 2.73
C GLN A 739 15.95 -21.22 3.23
N HIS A 740 14.90 -20.84 3.95
CA HIS A 740 14.82 -19.60 4.71
C HIS A 740 14.94 -19.94 6.20
N LEU A 741 15.79 -19.21 6.92
CA LEU A 741 15.96 -19.35 8.36
C LEU A 741 15.68 -18.02 9.05
N LYS A 742 15.01 -18.08 10.21
CA LYS A 742 14.69 -16.90 11.02
C LYS A 742 15.06 -17.14 12.48
N ALA A 743 15.70 -16.15 13.09
CA ALA A 743 16.02 -16.15 14.50
C ALA A 743 15.34 -14.97 15.19
N TYR A 744 14.82 -15.22 16.39
CA TYR A 744 14.06 -14.24 17.15
C TYR A 744 14.62 -14.10 18.56
N ASP A 745 14.50 -12.90 19.13
CA ASP A 745 14.82 -12.66 20.53
C ASP A 745 13.70 -13.14 21.49
N PRO A 746 13.92 -13.08 22.81
CA PRO A 746 12.90 -13.45 23.80
C PRO A 746 11.63 -12.59 23.77
N GLN A 747 11.67 -11.38 23.21
CA GLN A 747 10.55 -10.44 23.10
C GLN A 747 9.73 -10.65 21.82
N GLY A 748 10.15 -11.51 20.90
CA GLY A 748 9.43 -11.77 19.66
C GLY A 748 9.97 -11.04 18.43
N ARG A 749 11.03 -10.25 18.57
CA ARG A 749 11.60 -9.46 17.47
C ARG A 749 12.53 -10.32 16.63
N LEU A 750 12.44 -10.18 15.31
CA LEU A 750 13.35 -10.83 14.36
C LEU A 750 14.74 -10.21 14.52
N ILE A 751 15.75 -11.03 14.82
CA ILE A 751 17.15 -10.59 15.01
C ILE A 751 18.07 -11.03 13.87
N ALA A 752 17.70 -12.07 13.14
CA ALA A 752 18.39 -12.49 11.93
C ALA A 752 17.41 -13.21 11.00
N GLU A 753 17.60 -13.03 9.71
CA GLU A 753 16.97 -13.81 8.64
C GLU A 753 18.09 -14.22 7.68
N GLN A 754 18.02 -15.45 7.19
CA GLN A 754 18.92 -15.97 6.18
C GLN A 754 18.08 -16.47 5.02
N ASP A 755 18.40 -16.03 3.81
CA ASP A 755 17.73 -16.46 2.59
C ASP A 755 18.39 -17.72 1.97
N PRO A 756 17.84 -18.29 0.89
CA PRO A 756 18.41 -19.47 0.23
C PRO A 756 19.82 -19.28 -0.33
N LEU A 757 20.25 -18.02 -0.58
CA LEU A 757 21.59 -17.68 -1.05
C LEU A 757 22.58 -17.49 0.10
N GLY A 758 22.09 -17.52 1.34
CA GLY A 758 22.87 -17.39 2.57
C GLY A 758 23.17 -15.95 2.98
N ALA A 759 22.45 -14.98 2.42
CA ALA A 759 22.57 -13.56 2.75
C ALA A 759 21.83 -13.20 4.06
#